data_AF-A0A8H7UYW6-F1
#
_entry.id   AF-A0A8H7UYW6-F1
#
_cell.length_a   1.000
_cell.length_b   1.000
_cell.length_c   1.000
_cell.angle_alpha   90.00
_cell.angle_beta   90.00
_cell.angle_gamma   90.00
#
_symmetry.space_group_name_H-M   'P 1'
#
loop_
_entity.id
_entity.type
_entity.pdbx_description
1 polymer ?
#
loop_
_entity_poly.entity_id
_entity_poly.type
_entity_poly.pdbx_seq_one_letter_code
_entity_poly.pdbx_strand_id
1 'polypeptide(L)'
;MIDIQKETMWPTSSTSSSASASSSSLSMEITDERSIPPELLQSLRQHSLFQRTNNESFLEKLACSMHLRTYGPRDVIIVEGEPAKAMFFLLRGSVDVCSADYERIYATLPKGSCFGEIGILYSMPRTATVIASTKCIVAALTADEVKTILPLYPEVERMLRFEAEERLSMLKKSKNLSEADKVSYKPLTERNIEDLTSARNLLQKIPYFQSCSEEFLHLISLKVEPRHYSSNDLILKKGDLGKELFFIFSGTVEVANVDTAISDLSTPIARLSAGDYFGDIAVLLNAPRAADVRAVTATELYVLKKCDFIDVISRFPDLQKHFKMMAENSLTNLRLKASLLPHVDAESAAPAIPTETPPAEVLSPLSNAPTPIITPDSVCSTTSDQDPTLLPPTTTNVLKTTETRRRRGSVAIWSDPNLVALANKNIKEPAKESKLKDSTITPLQQQDTIMKPPEYSGDGKFELFNQSILSRIINFMDFSSILQLSIVSKKCRNFIQNSDTILQYVDLSHLNKRITDSALDQIVSLINGSNGGGARIKKLNLSQCFYMTDDGFKKLIQHLPNVETLDLNSCWLLTDKSLALLAACCPQLTRLDLSNCRKISDIGIFKMLDEKQTRGYPELKELSLSYCKKLSDMTMSHLAEFCNNTLESLNIQRCTRITDQGFVKWADTQFPSLKCLNLTDCSFLTDQAISHLVSAAPQLENLSLSFCCALSDRAIEGLISLSNLQELDASFCGAAVSDVSIRALLKSNSLESMNSLNLRGCVRITDICINSILELGQLGTLNISQCPGISLDAKQIIKESGNIQNLLA
;
A
#
# COMPACT_ATOMS: atom_id res chain seq x y z
N MET A 1 -16.57 -25.55 -42.92
CA MET A 1 -15.35 -26.39 -43.01
C MET A 1 -14.21 -25.47 -43.42
N ILE A 2 -13.24 -25.26 -42.54
CA ILE A 2 -11.90 -24.69 -42.81
C ILE A 2 -10.96 -25.51 -41.89
N ASP A 3 -9.77 -25.84 -42.38
CA ASP A 3 -9.08 -27.07 -41.93
C ASP A 3 -8.43 -27.04 -40.55
N ILE A 4 -8.54 -28.19 -39.87
CA ILE A 4 -7.88 -28.51 -38.60
C ILE A 4 -6.58 -29.27 -38.91
N GLN A 5 -5.51 -28.59 -39.34
CA GLN A 5 -4.15 -29.16 -39.38
C GLN A 5 -3.04 -28.13 -39.09
N LYS A 6 -2.71 -27.96 -37.80
CA LYS A 6 -1.38 -27.52 -37.32
C LYS A 6 -1.00 -28.23 -36.01
N GLU A 7 -1.17 -29.55 -35.97
CA GLU A 7 -0.69 -30.38 -34.86
C GLU A 7 0.68 -30.96 -35.19
N THR A 8 1.74 -30.39 -34.61
CA THR A 8 3.04 -31.05 -34.52
C THR A 8 3.02 -32.05 -33.37
N MET A 9 2.37 -33.21 -33.58
CA MET A 9 2.52 -34.34 -32.67
C MET A 9 3.99 -34.80 -32.63
N TRP A 10 4.47 -35.14 -31.44
CA TRP A 10 5.63 -36.02 -31.31
C TRP A 10 5.18 -37.48 -31.57
N PRO A 11 6.04 -38.33 -32.18
CA PRO A 11 5.64 -39.65 -32.63
C PRO A 11 5.27 -40.57 -31.47
N THR A 12 4.01 -41.02 -31.44
CA THR A 12 3.49 -41.97 -30.46
C THR A 12 3.54 -43.39 -31.01
N SER A 13 4.69 -44.05 -30.87
CA SER A 13 4.87 -45.44 -31.27
C SER A 13 4.09 -46.39 -30.36
N SER A 14 2.90 -46.79 -30.81
CA SER A 14 2.09 -47.84 -30.17
C SER A 14 1.74 -48.94 -31.17
N THR A 15 2.50 -50.03 -31.12
CA THR A 15 2.20 -51.27 -31.85
C THR A 15 2.29 -52.44 -30.88
N SER A 16 1.18 -53.12 -30.66
CA SER A 16 1.10 -54.31 -29.82
C SER A 16 1.66 -55.54 -30.54
N SER A 17 2.57 -56.26 -29.89
CA SER A 17 2.84 -57.67 -30.20
C SER A 17 3.26 -58.40 -28.93
N SER A 18 2.90 -59.67 -28.83
CA SER A 18 3.05 -60.49 -27.62
C SER A 18 4.11 -61.57 -27.81
N ALA A 19 5.12 -61.61 -26.95
CA ALA A 19 6.08 -62.71 -26.82
C ALA A 19 6.48 -62.91 -25.34
N SER A 20 7.02 -64.08 -25.02
CA SER A 20 7.07 -64.62 -23.65
C SER A 20 8.47 -64.64 -23.01
N ALA A 21 8.50 -64.33 -21.72
CA ALA A 21 9.32 -64.93 -20.65
C ALA A 21 10.84 -65.14 -20.86
N SER A 22 11.63 -64.47 -20.02
CA SER A 22 12.63 -65.14 -19.16
C SER A 22 13.11 -64.21 -18.04
N SER A 23 13.71 -64.76 -16.98
CA SER A 23 14.12 -64.04 -15.78
C SER A 23 15.64 -63.87 -15.66
N SER A 24 16.11 -62.64 -15.49
CA SER A 24 17.45 -62.36 -14.95
C SER A 24 17.49 -60.98 -14.29
N SER A 25 17.92 -60.92 -13.04
CA SER A 25 18.08 -59.67 -12.27
C SER A 25 19.36 -58.93 -12.64
N LEU A 26 19.24 -57.66 -13.03
CA LEU A 26 20.31 -56.65 -12.97
C LEU A 26 19.67 -55.25 -12.97
N SER A 27 20.40 -54.24 -12.49
CA SER A 27 19.92 -52.86 -12.32
C SER A 27 19.64 -52.19 -13.66
N MET A 28 18.41 -51.71 -13.87
CA MET A 28 18.07 -50.82 -14.97
C MET A 28 18.16 -49.37 -14.54
N GLU A 29 19.02 -48.61 -15.20
CA GLU A 29 18.96 -47.15 -15.24
C GLU A 29 17.66 -46.75 -15.98
N ILE A 30 16.93 -45.75 -15.46
CA ILE A 30 15.74 -45.22 -16.13
C ILE A 30 16.15 -44.05 -17.00
N THR A 31 16.68 -44.35 -18.18
CA THR A 31 16.97 -43.40 -19.25
C THR A 31 15.89 -43.47 -20.33
N ASP A 32 14.87 -42.63 -20.20
CA ASP A 32 13.98 -42.29 -21.32
C ASP A 32 13.55 -40.82 -21.19
N GLU A 33 14.40 -39.94 -21.72
CA GLU A 33 14.32 -38.49 -21.49
C GLU A 33 13.21 -37.85 -22.32
N ARG A 34 12.13 -37.40 -21.66
CA ARG A 34 11.41 -36.22 -22.15
C ARG A 34 12.33 -35.00 -21.97
N SER A 35 13.14 -34.69 -22.98
CA SER A 35 14.04 -33.54 -22.97
C SER A 35 13.27 -32.23 -22.95
N ILE A 36 12.92 -31.77 -21.74
CA ILE A 36 12.23 -30.50 -21.51
C ILE A 36 13.10 -29.38 -22.09
N PRO A 37 12.59 -28.54 -23.01
CA PRO A 37 13.36 -27.38 -23.48
C PRO A 37 13.73 -26.49 -22.30
N PRO A 38 15.02 -26.17 -22.06
CA PRO A 38 15.43 -25.43 -20.87
C PRO A 38 14.79 -24.03 -20.82
N GLU A 39 14.52 -23.43 -21.99
CA GLU A 39 13.76 -22.19 -22.14
C GLU A 39 12.34 -22.27 -21.58
N LEU A 40 11.65 -23.41 -21.72
CA LEU A 40 10.30 -23.61 -21.18
C LEU A 40 10.34 -23.60 -19.64
N LEU A 41 11.24 -24.40 -19.05
CA LEU A 41 11.33 -24.53 -17.60
C LEU A 41 11.84 -23.22 -16.96
N GLN A 42 12.80 -22.53 -17.60
CA GLN A 42 13.22 -21.18 -17.19
C GLN A 42 12.10 -20.14 -17.32
N SER A 43 11.30 -20.19 -18.39
CA SER A 43 10.14 -19.29 -18.57
C SER A 43 8.99 -19.59 -17.61
N LEU A 44 8.88 -20.83 -17.10
CA LEU A 44 7.93 -21.19 -16.03
C LEU A 44 8.42 -20.67 -14.67
N ARG A 45 9.70 -20.87 -14.31
CA ARG A 45 10.31 -20.29 -13.09
C ARG A 45 10.13 -18.76 -13.02
N GLN A 46 10.21 -18.07 -14.15
CA GLN A 46 10.04 -16.62 -14.26
C GLN A 46 8.57 -16.16 -14.33
N HIS A 47 7.59 -17.07 -14.41
CA HIS A 47 6.19 -16.69 -14.49
C HIS A 47 5.65 -16.23 -13.13
N SER A 48 4.93 -15.12 -13.11
CA SER A 48 4.26 -14.53 -11.92
C SER A 48 3.48 -15.51 -11.04
N LEU A 49 2.91 -16.58 -11.62
CA LEU A 49 2.14 -17.61 -10.93
C LEU A 49 3.01 -18.63 -10.19
N PHE A 50 4.26 -18.83 -10.62
CA PHE A 50 5.18 -19.86 -10.13
C PHE A 50 6.42 -19.30 -9.43
N GLN A 51 6.65 -17.98 -9.50
CA GLN A 51 7.73 -17.29 -8.78
C GLN A 51 7.69 -17.48 -7.25
N ARG A 52 6.54 -17.92 -6.70
CA ARG A 52 6.35 -18.22 -5.26
C ARG A 52 6.43 -19.72 -4.92
N THR A 53 6.58 -20.60 -5.90
CA THR A 53 6.52 -22.06 -5.69
C THR A 53 7.93 -22.67 -5.76
N ASN A 54 8.58 -22.85 -4.60
CA ASN A 54 9.92 -23.42 -4.46
C ASN A 54 10.00 -24.94 -4.73
N ASN A 55 9.17 -25.48 -5.62
CA ASN A 55 9.06 -26.92 -5.89
C ASN A 55 9.40 -27.24 -7.34
N GLU A 56 10.69 -27.49 -7.61
CA GLU A 56 11.18 -27.86 -8.95
C GLU A 56 10.49 -29.12 -9.50
N SER A 57 10.22 -30.14 -8.67
CA SER A 57 9.53 -31.37 -9.10
C SER A 57 8.11 -31.12 -9.62
N PHE A 58 7.45 -30.04 -9.17
CA PHE A 58 6.19 -29.59 -9.75
C PHE A 58 6.41 -28.97 -11.13
N LEU A 59 7.39 -28.08 -11.29
CA LEU A 59 7.68 -27.40 -12.55
C LEU A 59 8.15 -28.35 -13.65
N GLU A 60 9.00 -29.32 -13.30
CA GLU A 60 9.42 -30.41 -14.18
C GLU A 60 8.23 -31.24 -14.65
N LYS A 61 7.39 -31.70 -13.72
CA LYS A 61 6.22 -32.54 -14.03
C LYS A 61 5.15 -31.78 -14.82
N LEU A 62 4.98 -30.49 -14.56
CA LEU A 62 4.11 -29.60 -15.31
C LEU A 62 4.64 -29.37 -16.73
N ALA A 63 5.92 -29.05 -16.89
CA ALA A 63 6.55 -28.86 -18.19
C ALA A 63 6.54 -30.16 -19.05
N CYS A 64 6.74 -31.33 -18.43
CA CYS A 64 6.57 -32.65 -19.04
C CYS A 64 5.15 -32.96 -19.56
N SER A 65 4.15 -32.14 -19.21
CA SER A 65 2.76 -32.23 -19.67
C SER A 65 2.31 -31.06 -20.54
N MET A 66 3.22 -30.15 -20.89
CA MET A 66 2.90 -28.98 -21.71
C MET A 66 3.20 -29.20 -23.19
N HIS A 67 2.19 -28.97 -24.03
CA HIS A 67 2.29 -29.09 -25.49
C HIS A 67 2.56 -27.72 -26.10
N LEU A 68 3.74 -27.51 -26.67
CA LEU A 68 4.08 -26.24 -27.34
C LEU A 68 3.26 -26.04 -28.62
N ARG A 69 2.66 -24.86 -28.76
CA ARG A 69 1.91 -24.44 -29.95
C ARG A 69 2.40 -23.07 -30.42
N THR A 70 2.56 -22.90 -31.73
CA THR A 70 2.97 -21.63 -32.35
C THR A 70 1.82 -21.05 -33.15
N TYR A 71 1.53 -19.77 -32.93
CA TYR A 71 0.46 -19.02 -33.60
C TYR A 71 1.04 -17.78 -34.30
N GLY A 72 0.59 -17.48 -35.51
CA GLY A 72 0.93 -16.27 -36.25
C GLY A 72 0.14 -15.05 -35.77
N PRO A 73 0.54 -13.82 -36.13
CA PRO A 73 -0.29 -12.64 -35.90
C PRO A 73 -1.68 -12.81 -36.52
N ARG A 74 -2.72 -12.42 -35.78
CA ARG A 74 -4.16 -12.62 -36.06
C ARG A 74 -4.67 -14.08 -36.02
N ASP A 75 -3.86 -15.08 -35.70
CA ASP A 75 -4.37 -16.44 -35.42
C ASP A 75 -5.24 -16.44 -34.14
N VAL A 76 -6.43 -17.05 -34.20
CA VAL A 76 -7.34 -17.20 -33.07
C VAL A 76 -6.95 -18.43 -32.25
N ILE A 77 -6.65 -18.24 -30.96
CA ILE A 77 -6.21 -19.30 -30.02
C ILE A 77 -7.40 -19.83 -29.21
N ILE A 78 -8.38 -18.98 -28.94
CA ILE A 78 -9.62 -19.28 -28.21
C ILE A 78 -10.77 -18.51 -28.87
N VAL A 79 -11.92 -19.16 -29.06
CA VAL A 79 -13.19 -18.50 -29.44
C VAL A 79 -14.13 -18.46 -28.23
N GLU A 80 -14.80 -17.33 -27.99
CA GLU A 80 -15.82 -17.22 -26.93
C GLU A 80 -16.97 -18.23 -27.16
N GLY A 81 -17.49 -18.82 -26.08
CA GLY A 81 -18.59 -19.80 -26.14
C GLY A 81 -18.18 -21.25 -26.48
N GLU A 82 -16.95 -21.51 -26.93
CA GLU A 82 -16.47 -22.88 -27.14
C GLU A 82 -16.30 -23.67 -25.83
N PRO A 83 -16.33 -25.02 -25.86
CA PRO A 83 -15.93 -25.84 -24.72
C PRO A 83 -14.41 -25.72 -24.46
N ALA A 84 -14.03 -25.50 -23.20
CA ALA A 84 -12.63 -25.31 -22.83
C ALA A 84 -11.86 -26.66 -22.81
N LYS A 85 -10.93 -26.84 -23.76
CA LYS A 85 -10.12 -28.08 -23.92
C LYS A 85 -8.72 -28.01 -23.29
N ALA A 86 -8.15 -26.81 -23.18
CA ALA A 86 -6.82 -26.55 -22.60
C ALA A 86 -6.71 -25.14 -22.01
N MET A 87 -5.76 -24.93 -21.09
CA MET A 87 -5.26 -23.61 -20.68
C MET A 87 -3.88 -23.36 -21.31
N PHE A 88 -3.45 -22.10 -21.39
CA PHE A 88 -2.24 -21.70 -22.12
C PHE A 88 -1.34 -20.78 -21.28
N PHE A 89 -0.03 -20.89 -21.48
CA PHE A 89 1.00 -20.04 -20.87
C PHE A 89 1.83 -19.39 -21.99
N LEU A 90 1.91 -18.06 -22.01
CA LEU A 90 2.52 -17.28 -23.10
C LEU A 90 4.03 -17.09 -22.90
N LEU A 91 4.82 -17.88 -23.62
CA LEU A 91 6.29 -17.92 -23.50
C LEU A 91 6.97 -16.83 -24.33
N ARG A 92 6.35 -16.46 -25.47
CA ARG A 92 6.82 -15.42 -26.39
C ARG A 92 5.64 -14.82 -27.15
N GLY A 93 5.70 -13.51 -27.41
CA GLY A 93 4.64 -12.77 -28.11
C GLY A 93 3.68 -12.05 -27.16
N SER A 94 2.54 -11.64 -27.70
CA SER A 94 1.44 -10.93 -27.04
C SER A 94 0.11 -11.45 -27.59
N VAL A 95 -0.91 -11.57 -26.74
CA VAL A 95 -2.26 -11.96 -27.16
C VAL A 95 -3.29 -10.92 -26.74
N ASP A 96 -4.24 -10.61 -27.60
CA ASP A 96 -5.38 -9.76 -27.28
C ASP A 96 -6.58 -10.61 -26.90
N VAL A 97 -7.16 -10.31 -25.74
CA VAL A 97 -8.44 -10.85 -25.28
C VAL A 97 -9.53 -9.95 -25.83
N CYS A 98 -10.43 -10.49 -26.65
CA CYS A 98 -11.51 -9.75 -27.31
C CYS A 98 -12.87 -10.46 -27.16
N SER A 99 -13.94 -9.73 -27.48
CA SER A 99 -15.32 -10.24 -27.55
C SER A 99 -15.57 -11.02 -28.85
N ALA A 100 -16.64 -11.80 -28.88
CA ALA A 100 -17.04 -12.65 -30.00
C ALA A 100 -17.22 -11.93 -31.36
N ASP A 101 -17.43 -10.61 -31.34
CA ASP A 101 -17.59 -9.72 -32.50
C ASP A 101 -16.27 -9.14 -33.03
N TYR A 102 -15.14 -9.35 -32.35
CA TYR A 102 -13.79 -8.86 -32.69
C TYR A 102 -13.60 -7.33 -32.73
N GLU A 103 -14.65 -6.52 -32.85
CA GLU A 103 -14.64 -5.04 -32.74
C GLU A 103 -14.21 -4.50 -31.35
N ARG A 104 -13.77 -5.40 -30.47
CA ARG A 104 -13.99 -5.31 -29.02
C ARG A 104 -12.91 -6.01 -28.17
N ILE A 105 -11.72 -5.41 -28.08
CA ILE A 105 -10.58 -5.82 -27.22
C ILE A 105 -10.81 -5.42 -25.75
N TYR A 106 -10.75 -6.38 -24.83
CA TYR A 106 -10.78 -6.19 -23.38
C TYR A 106 -9.41 -5.87 -22.77
N ALA A 107 -8.35 -6.57 -23.19
CA ALA A 107 -6.99 -6.45 -22.65
C ALA A 107 -5.94 -7.10 -23.56
N THR A 108 -4.73 -6.56 -23.57
CA THR A 108 -3.55 -7.18 -24.21
C THR A 108 -2.67 -7.84 -23.15
N LEU A 109 -2.36 -9.13 -23.33
CA LEU A 109 -1.55 -9.93 -22.40
C LEU A 109 -0.12 -10.12 -22.94
N PRO A 110 0.92 -9.67 -22.22
CA PRO A 110 2.33 -9.83 -22.63
C PRO A 110 2.88 -11.23 -22.29
N LYS A 111 4.08 -11.54 -22.79
CA LYS A 111 4.91 -12.68 -22.34
C LYS A 111 4.89 -12.82 -20.81
N GLY A 112 4.76 -14.05 -20.31
CA GLY A 112 4.63 -14.34 -18.88
C GLY A 112 3.19 -14.26 -18.37
N SER A 113 2.20 -14.31 -19.28
CA SER A 113 0.78 -14.39 -18.95
C SER A 113 0.22 -15.79 -19.17
N CYS A 114 -0.62 -16.26 -18.25
CA CYS A 114 -1.49 -17.43 -18.45
C CYS A 114 -2.88 -16.97 -18.95
N PHE A 115 -3.56 -17.78 -19.77
CA PHE A 115 -4.92 -17.51 -20.25
C PHE A 115 -5.69 -18.78 -20.65
N GLY A 116 -7.03 -18.72 -20.63
CA GLY A 116 -7.91 -19.87 -20.92
C GLY A 116 -8.13 -20.81 -19.73
N GLU A 117 -7.51 -20.50 -18.59
CA GLU A 117 -7.62 -21.11 -17.27
C GLU A 117 -9.07 -21.18 -16.75
N ILE A 118 -9.85 -20.10 -16.93
CA ILE A 118 -11.20 -19.96 -16.35
C ILE A 118 -12.12 -21.08 -16.80
N GLY A 119 -12.13 -21.39 -18.10
CA GLY A 119 -13.01 -22.42 -18.66
C GLY A 119 -12.67 -23.83 -18.16
N ILE A 120 -11.39 -24.11 -17.87
CA ILE A 120 -10.94 -25.39 -17.33
C ILE A 120 -11.27 -25.50 -15.83
N LEU A 121 -10.82 -24.52 -15.04
CA LEU A 121 -10.92 -24.53 -13.58
C LEU A 121 -12.36 -24.49 -13.06
N TYR A 122 -13.27 -23.86 -13.80
CA TYR A 122 -14.70 -23.76 -13.46
C TYR A 122 -15.62 -24.60 -14.37
N SER A 123 -15.06 -25.36 -15.31
CA SER A 123 -15.82 -26.19 -16.28
C SER A 123 -16.92 -25.41 -17.02
N MET A 124 -16.57 -24.22 -17.50
CA MET A 124 -17.47 -23.33 -18.25
C MET A 124 -17.01 -23.16 -19.71
N PRO A 125 -17.90 -22.77 -20.63
CA PRO A 125 -17.51 -22.29 -21.95
C PRO A 125 -16.50 -21.14 -21.86
N ARG A 126 -15.70 -20.96 -22.91
CA ARG A 126 -14.73 -19.87 -23.04
C ARG A 126 -15.42 -18.51 -22.84
N THR A 127 -14.88 -17.69 -21.95
CA THR A 127 -15.52 -16.45 -21.46
C THR A 127 -15.17 -15.19 -22.26
N ALA A 128 -14.25 -15.31 -23.20
CA ALA A 128 -13.80 -14.31 -24.18
C ALA A 128 -13.04 -15.04 -25.30
N THR A 129 -12.89 -14.38 -26.44
CA THR A 129 -12.03 -14.77 -27.57
C THR A 129 -10.59 -14.33 -27.28
N VAL A 130 -9.59 -15.05 -27.78
CA VAL A 130 -8.16 -14.69 -27.64
C VAL A 130 -7.43 -14.86 -28.96
N ILE A 131 -6.73 -13.82 -29.40
CA ILE A 131 -6.00 -13.73 -30.66
C ILE A 131 -4.54 -13.42 -30.41
N ALA A 132 -3.62 -14.00 -31.18
CA ALA A 132 -2.23 -13.60 -31.20
C ALA A 132 -2.04 -12.21 -31.86
N SER A 133 -1.69 -11.15 -31.11
CA SER A 133 -1.35 -9.84 -31.71
C SER A 133 -0.04 -9.89 -32.49
N THR A 134 0.91 -10.68 -31.97
CA THR A 134 2.24 -10.92 -32.55
C THR A 134 2.48 -12.43 -32.68
N LYS A 135 3.58 -12.86 -33.32
CA LYS A 135 3.89 -14.29 -33.43
C LYS A 135 4.10 -14.90 -32.04
N CYS A 136 3.17 -15.74 -31.61
CA CYS A 136 3.12 -16.29 -30.26
C CYS A 136 3.68 -17.71 -30.19
N ILE A 137 4.38 -18.01 -29.10
CA ILE A 137 4.70 -19.36 -28.66
C ILE A 137 4.03 -19.55 -27.31
N VAL A 138 3.13 -20.53 -27.22
CA VAL A 138 2.40 -20.86 -25.98
C VAL A 138 2.63 -22.32 -25.60
N ALA A 139 2.74 -22.58 -24.31
CA ALA A 139 2.60 -23.92 -23.76
C ALA A 139 1.13 -24.18 -23.43
N ALA A 140 0.54 -25.22 -24.02
CA ALA A 140 -0.83 -25.64 -23.78
C ALA A 140 -0.87 -26.83 -22.81
N LEU A 141 -1.76 -26.78 -21.82
CA LEU A 141 -1.99 -27.85 -20.84
C LEU A 141 -3.46 -28.26 -20.91
N THR A 142 -3.74 -29.52 -21.22
CA THR A 142 -5.12 -29.99 -21.50
C THR A 142 -5.96 -30.14 -20.24
N ALA A 143 -7.29 -30.16 -20.40
CA ALA A 143 -8.23 -30.29 -19.29
C ALA A 143 -7.99 -31.56 -18.44
N ASP A 144 -7.51 -32.64 -19.04
CA ASP A 144 -7.30 -33.91 -18.34
C ASP A 144 -5.93 -33.96 -17.64
N GLU A 145 -4.88 -33.38 -18.24
CA GLU A 145 -3.60 -33.14 -17.56
C GLU A 145 -3.78 -32.22 -16.34
N VAL A 146 -4.59 -31.15 -16.47
CA VAL A 146 -4.96 -30.27 -15.34
C VAL A 146 -5.65 -31.05 -14.20
N LYS A 147 -6.62 -31.92 -14.52
CA LYS A 147 -7.30 -32.77 -13.52
C LYS A 147 -6.36 -33.76 -12.85
N THR A 148 -5.34 -34.26 -13.56
CA THR A 148 -4.35 -35.21 -13.00
C THR A 148 -3.28 -34.52 -12.15
N ILE A 149 -2.89 -33.29 -12.50
CA ILE A 149 -1.74 -32.61 -11.86
C ILE A 149 -2.18 -31.73 -10.68
N LEU A 150 -3.23 -30.90 -10.81
CA LEU A 150 -3.57 -29.93 -9.76
C LEU A 150 -3.89 -30.55 -8.38
N PRO A 151 -4.59 -31.70 -8.27
CA PRO A 151 -4.86 -32.32 -6.97
C PRO A 151 -3.60 -32.80 -6.22
N LEU A 152 -2.47 -32.95 -6.92
CA LEU A 152 -1.18 -33.30 -6.31
C LEU A 152 -0.48 -32.08 -5.68
N TYR A 153 -0.91 -30.85 -6.02
CA TYR A 153 -0.28 -29.59 -5.59
C TYR A 153 -1.33 -28.54 -5.19
N PRO A 154 -2.07 -28.73 -4.08
CA PRO A 154 -3.26 -27.94 -3.74
C PRO A 154 -3.02 -26.43 -3.54
N GLU A 155 -1.80 -26.04 -3.15
CA GLU A 155 -1.42 -24.63 -2.99
C GLU A 155 -1.39 -23.90 -4.35
N VAL A 156 -0.88 -24.57 -5.39
CA VAL A 156 -0.82 -24.02 -6.75
C VAL A 156 -2.21 -24.03 -7.40
N GLU A 157 -3.02 -25.07 -7.16
CA GLU A 157 -4.44 -25.06 -7.53
C GLU A 157 -5.16 -23.86 -6.92
N ARG A 158 -4.93 -23.57 -5.63
CA ARG A 158 -5.54 -22.42 -4.95
C ARG A 158 -5.09 -21.08 -5.53
N MET A 159 -3.82 -20.92 -5.91
CA MET A 159 -3.33 -19.71 -6.58
C MET A 159 -3.94 -19.53 -7.98
N LEU A 160 -3.96 -20.60 -8.78
CA LEU A 160 -4.56 -20.57 -10.13
C LEU A 160 -6.06 -20.29 -10.09
N ARG A 161 -6.79 -20.85 -9.11
CA ARG A 161 -8.21 -20.53 -8.87
C ARG A 161 -8.40 -19.07 -8.49
N PHE A 162 -7.58 -18.52 -7.59
CA PHE A 162 -7.71 -17.12 -7.15
C PHE A 162 -7.55 -16.11 -8.31
N GLU A 163 -6.48 -16.24 -9.10
CA GLU A 163 -6.23 -15.42 -10.30
C GLU A 163 -7.41 -15.51 -11.29
N ALA A 164 -7.91 -16.72 -11.54
CA ALA A 164 -9.05 -16.96 -12.40
C ALA A 164 -10.36 -16.36 -11.85
N GLU A 165 -10.53 -16.32 -10.53
CA GLU A 165 -11.70 -15.76 -9.85
C GLU A 165 -11.71 -14.22 -9.92
N GLU A 166 -10.55 -13.58 -9.76
CA GLU A 166 -10.39 -12.13 -9.92
C GLU A 166 -10.67 -11.71 -11.37
N ARG A 167 -10.11 -12.42 -12.35
CA ARG A 167 -10.37 -12.21 -13.78
C ARG A 167 -11.82 -12.46 -14.17
N LEU A 168 -12.46 -13.50 -13.63
CA LEU A 168 -13.89 -13.73 -13.78
C LEU A 168 -14.72 -12.57 -13.18
N SER A 169 -14.25 -11.95 -12.09
CA SER A 169 -14.89 -10.76 -11.51
C SER A 169 -14.74 -9.53 -12.41
N MET A 170 -13.58 -9.33 -13.04
CA MET A 170 -13.34 -8.24 -13.99
C MET A 170 -14.19 -8.42 -15.24
N LEU A 171 -14.27 -9.63 -15.80
CA LEU A 171 -15.19 -9.98 -16.87
C LEU A 171 -16.64 -9.73 -16.45
N LYS A 172 -17.08 -10.18 -15.27
CA LYS A 172 -18.46 -9.92 -14.79
C LYS A 172 -18.77 -8.45 -14.52
N LYS A 173 -17.77 -7.60 -14.22
CA LYS A 173 -17.90 -6.14 -14.11
C LYS A 173 -17.97 -5.46 -15.48
N SER A 174 -17.05 -5.80 -16.40
CA SER A 174 -17.10 -5.33 -17.80
C SER A 174 -18.36 -5.84 -18.52
N LYS A 175 -19.01 -6.86 -17.94
CA LYS A 175 -20.21 -7.46 -18.49
C LYS A 175 -21.57 -6.78 -18.12
N ASN A 176 -21.69 -5.82 -17.20
CA ASN A 176 -23.02 -5.25 -16.85
C ASN A 176 -23.36 -3.84 -17.42
N LEU A 177 -23.17 -3.57 -18.73
CA LEU A 177 -23.37 -2.22 -19.34
C LEU A 177 -23.86 -2.19 -20.83
N SER A 178 -25.12 -2.53 -21.13
CA SER A 178 -25.67 -2.38 -22.49
C SER A 178 -27.02 -1.64 -22.56
N GLU A 179 -27.04 -0.64 -23.46
CA GLU A 179 -28.18 -0.01 -24.17
C GLU A 179 -28.96 1.18 -23.60
N ALA A 180 -29.18 1.35 -22.29
CA ALA A 180 -30.01 2.48 -21.81
C ALA A 180 -29.25 3.83 -21.69
N ASP A 181 -28.19 3.90 -20.90
CA ASP A 181 -27.60 5.17 -20.46
C ASP A 181 -26.32 5.56 -21.22
N LYS A 182 -26.46 6.35 -22.29
CA LYS A 182 -25.36 7.20 -22.78
C LYS A 182 -25.29 8.45 -21.90
N VAL A 183 -24.16 8.63 -21.19
CA VAL A 183 -23.92 9.63 -20.13
C VAL A 183 -24.64 9.33 -18.81
N SER A 184 -23.95 8.64 -17.90
CA SER A 184 -24.31 8.61 -16.47
C SER A 184 -23.07 8.44 -15.58
N TYR A 185 -23.12 9.01 -14.38
CA TYR A 185 -21.98 9.14 -13.45
C TYR A 185 -21.85 7.95 -12.50
N LYS A 186 -20.62 7.70 -12.00
CA LYS A 186 -20.39 6.90 -10.78
C LYS A 186 -20.22 7.83 -9.56
N PRO A 187 -20.95 7.62 -8.45
CA PRO A 187 -20.77 8.38 -7.21
C PRO A 187 -19.39 8.19 -6.56
N LEU A 188 -18.98 9.19 -5.77
CA LEU A 188 -17.61 9.38 -5.24
C LEU A 188 -17.25 8.54 -3.99
N THR A 189 -17.77 7.31 -3.85
CA THR A 189 -17.53 6.46 -2.67
C THR A 189 -16.44 5.39 -2.82
N GLU A 190 -16.02 5.06 -4.05
CA GLU A 190 -15.00 4.03 -4.32
C GLU A 190 -13.96 4.54 -5.33
N ARG A 191 -12.83 5.06 -4.82
CA ARG A 191 -11.56 5.24 -5.56
C ARG A 191 -10.49 4.46 -4.82
N ASN A 192 -9.57 3.82 -5.53
CA ASN A 192 -8.41 3.22 -4.87
C ASN A 192 -7.48 4.34 -4.38
N ILE A 193 -6.73 4.08 -3.30
CA ILE A 193 -5.77 5.04 -2.75
C ILE A 193 -4.70 5.37 -3.80
N GLU A 194 -4.33 4.38 -4.60
CA GLU A 194 -3.38 4.48 -5.72
C GLU A 194 -3.85 5.46 -6.81
N ASP A 195 -5.15 5.46 -7.19
CA ASP A 195 -5.71 6.42 -8.15
C ASP A 195 -5.58 7.87 -7.65
N LEU A 196 -5.86 8.09 -6.36
CA LEU A 196 -5.82 9.40 -5.72
C LEU A 196 -4.39 9.91 -5.53
N THR A 197 -3.45 9.02 -5.20
CA THR A 197 -2.02 9.33 -5.16
C THR A 197 -1.49 9.65 -6.57
N SER A 198 -1.83 8.85 -7.57
CA SER A 198 -1.43 9.11 -8.97
C SER A 198 -1.98 10.46 -9.45
N ALA A 199 -3.27 10.75 -9.27
CA ALA A 199 -3.85 12.03 -9.64
C ALA A 199 -3.16 13.23 -8.94
N ARG A 200 -2.85 13.12 -7.64
CA ARG A 200 -2.12 14.17 -6.89
C ARG A 200 -0.69 14.38 -7.41
N ASN A 201 0.05 13.29 -7.63
CA ASN A 201 1.43 13.34 -8.14
C ASN A 201 1.51 13.89 -9.57
N LEU A 202 0.42 13.85 -10.34
CA LEU A 202 0.32 14.44 -11.68
C LEU A 202 -0.09 15.91 -11.63
N LEU A 203 -1.03 16.27 -10.76
CA LEU A 203 -1.35 17.68 -10.50
C LEU A 203 -0.08 18.41 -10.05
N GLN A 204 0.70 17.84 -9.12
CA GLN A 204 2.01 18.37 -8.70
C GLN A 204 3.06 18.46 -9.82
N LYS A 205 2.92 17.79 -10.97
CA LYS A 205 3.85 17.98 -12.11
C LYS A 205 3.55 19.24 -12.92
N ILE A 206 2.29 19.69 -12.94
CA ILE A 206 1.90 20.92 -13.63
C ILE A 206 2.56 22.13 -12.91
N PRO A 207 3.36 22.98 -13.60
CA PRO A 207 4.18 24.01 -12.95
C PRO A 207 3.47 24.97 -11.98
N TYR A 208 2.17 25.18 -12.15
CA TYR A 208 1.36 26.12 -11.35
C TYR A 208 0.70 25.46 -10.12
N PHE A 209 0.61 24.13 -10.12
CA PHE A 209 0.13 23.34 -8.99
C PHE A 209 1.28 22.92 -8.06
N GLN A 210 2.55 23.03 -8.50
CA GLN A 210 3.75 22.85 -7.67
C GLN A 210 3.81 23.79 -6.46
N SER A 211 3.28 25.01 -6.60
CA SER A 211 3.23 26.04 -5.54
C SER A 211 1.88 26.09 -4.80
N CYS A 212 0.95 25.19 -5.11
CA CYS A 212 -0.36 25.12 -4.45
C CYS A 212 -0.30 24.30 -3.14
N SER A 213 -1.22 24.58 -2.22
CA SER A 213 -1.29 23.84 -0.95
C SER A 213 -1.72 22.37 -1.15
N GLU A 214 -1.20 21.50 -0.31
CA GLU A 214 -1.53 20.07 -0.30
C GLU A 214 -3.04 19.81 -0.04
N GLU A 215 -3.73 20.71 0.67
CA GLU A 215 -5.19 20.66 0.80
C GLU A 215 -5.89 20.94 -0.54
N PHE A 216 -5.50 21.99 -1.26
CA PHE A 216 -6.06 22.31 -2.57
C PHE A 216 -5.83 21.16 -3.55
N LEU A 217 -4.61 20.62 -3.60
CA LEU A 217 -4.25 19.47 -4.44
C LEU A 217 -5.10 18.23 -4.10
N HIS A 218 -5.36 17.96 -2.81
CA HIS A 218 -6.22 16.86 -2.39
C HIS A 218 -7.69 17.08 -2.75
N LEU A 219 -8.21 18.29 -2.57
CA LEU A 219 -9.60 18.64 -2.93
C LEU A 219 -9.82 18.53 -4.45
N ILE A 220 -8.85 18.94 -5.26
CA ILE A 220 -8.88 18.75 -6.71
C ILE A 220 -8.76 17.26 -7.07
N SER A 221 -7.87 16.48 -6.43
CA SER A 221 -7.71 15.04 -6.74
C SER A 221 -8.94 14.19 -6.40
N LEU A 222 -9.78 14.63 -5.45
CA LEU A 222 -11.10 14.05 -5.18
C LEU A 222 -12.16 14.39 -6.26
N LYS A 223 -11.98 15.48 -7.01
CA LYS A 223 -12.97 16.05 -7.95
C LYS A 223 -12.67 15.79 -9.43
N VAL A 224 -11.42 15.51 -9.81
CA VAL A 224 -11.06 15.14 -11.19
C VAL A 224 -11.65 13.77 -11.59
N GLU A 225 -12.03 13.62 -12.85
CA GLU A 225 -12.58 12.39 -13.45
C GLU A 225 -11.67 11.93 -14.61
N PRO A 226 -11.17 10.69 -14.65
CA PRO A 226 -10.36 10.20 -15.76
C PRO A 226 -11.19 10.01 -17.03
N ARG A 227 -10.62 10.37 -18.18
CA ARG A 227 -11.12 10.07 -19.54
C ARG A 227 -9.97 9.58 -20.41
N HIS A 228 -10.31 8.72 -21.37
CA HIS A 228 -9.37 8.19 -22.37
C HIS A 228 -9.84 8.58 -23.77
N TYR A 229 -8.91 8.97 -24.62
CA TYR A 229 -9.13 9.38 -26.01
C TYR A 229 -8.17 8.60 -26.92
N SER A 230 -8.68 8.12 -28.05
CA SER A 230 -7.90 7.43 -29.09
C SER A 230 -7.06 8.44 -29.89
N SER A 231 -6.00 7.97 -30.56
CA SER A 231 -5.27 8.79 -31.54
C SER A 231 -6.22 9.34 -32.61
N ASN A 232 -6.08 10.63 -32.92
CA ASN A 232 -6.92 11.47 -33.76
C ASN A 232 -8.31 11.87 -33.22
N ASP A 233 -8.71 11.48 -32.01
CA ASP A 233 -9.96 11.97 -31.40
C ASP A 233 -9.94 13.49 -31.19
N LEU A 234 -11.00 14.18 -31.60
CA LEU A 234 -11.21 15.60 -31.30
C LEU A 234 -11.72 15.74 -29.86
N ILE A 235 -10.86 16.24 -28.97
CA ILE A 235 -11.15 16.39 -27.54
C ILE A 235 -11.95 17.67 -27.29
N LEU A 236 -11.55 18.77 -27.95
CA LEU A 236 -12.23 20.06 -27.92
C LEU A 236 -12.40 20.61 -29.33
N LYS A 237 -13.54 21.25 -29.57
CA LYS A 237 -13.80 22.04 -30.78
C LYS A 237 -13.89 23.52 -30.43
N LYS A 238 -13.31 24.37 -31.27
CA LYS A 238 -13.37 25.83 -31.21
C LYS A 238 -14.81 26.34 -31.31
N GLY A 239 -15.12 27.40 -30.59
CA GLY A 239 -16.46 28.01 -30.56
C GLY A 239 -17.42 27.38 -29.55
N ASP A 240 -17.23 26.11 -29.17
CA ASP A 240 -18.09 25.43 -28.19
C ASP A 240 -18.01 26.08 -26.80
N LEU A 241 -19.10 26.02 -26.03
CA LEU A 241 -19.15 26.56 -24.66
C LEU A 241 -18.57 25.57 -23.64
N GLY A 242 -17.28 25.72 -23.38
CA GLY A 242 -16.50 24.85 -22.48
C GLY A 242 -16.85 25.00 -20.99
N LYS A 243 -17.22 23.89 -20.35
CA LYS A 243 -17.45 23.79 -18.89
C LYS A 243 -16.41 22.93 -18.15
N GLU A 244 -15.31 22.58 -18.82
CA GLU A 244 -14.36 21.55 -18.36
C GLU A 244 -12.91 21.94 -18.64
N LEU A 245 -12.03 21.64 -17.68
CA LEU A 245 -10.57 21.79 -17.70
C LEU A 245 -9.93 20.39 -17.79
N PHE A 246 -8.86 20.24 -18.56
CA PHE A 246 -8.24 18.95 -18.87
C PHE A 246 -6.74 18.97 -18.50
N PHE A 247 -6.29 17.93 -17.81
CA PHE A 247 -4.89 17.70 -17.44
C PHE A 247 -4.38 16.43 -18.11
N ILE A 248 -3.21 16.43 -18.72
CA ILE A 248 -2.70 15.27 -19.48
C ILE A 248 -1.93 14.33 -18.55
N PHE A 249 -2.41 13.10 -18.39
CA PHE A 249 -1.73 12.04 -17.64
C PHE A 249 -0.74 11.28 -18.53
N SER A 250 -1.20 10.80 -19.68
CA SER A 250 -0.41 10.03 -20.64
C SER A 250 -0.81 10.40 -22.07
N GLY A 251 0.09 10.16 -23.03
CA GLY A 251 -0.11 10.56 -24.43
C GLY A 251 0.23 12.02 -24.72
N THR A 252 -0.22 12.49 -25.89
CA THR A 252 0.09 13.79 -26.47
C THR A 252 -1.09 14.33 -27.27
N VAL A 253 -1.33 15.64 -27.20
CA VAL A 253 -2.37 16.35 -27.95
C VAL A 253 -1.77 17.49 -28.76
N GLU A 254 -2.49 17.95 -29.77
CA GLU A 254 -2.15 19.12 -30.57
C GLU A 254 -3.27 20.15 -30.54
N VAL A 255 -2.89 21.43 -30.48
CA VAL A 255 -3.79 22.59 -30.50
C VAL A 255 -3.75 23.19 -31.90
N ALA A 256 -4.92 23.26 -32.55
CA ALA A 256 -5.06 23.72 -33.94
C ALA A 256 -6.13 24.81 -34.06
N ASN A 257 -6.01 25.66 -35.09
CA ASN A 257 -7.00 26.68 -35.39
C ASN A 257 -7.49 26.52 -36.84
N VAL A 258 -8.71 26.00 -37.03
CA VAL A 258 -9.25 25.61 -38.34
C VAL A 258 -9.95 26.79 -39.04
N ASP A 259 -9.25 27.93 -39.13
CA ASP A 259 -9.76 29.15 -39.79
C ASP A 259 -9.24 29.31 -41.24
N THR A 260 -8.21 28.58 -41.64
CA THR A 260 -7.68 28.60 -43.01
C THR A 260 -8.31 27.50 -43.85
N ALA A 261 -9.28 27.86 -44.70
CA ALA A 261 -10.02 26.95 -45.57
C ALA A 261 -9.22 26.51 -46.82
N ILE A 262 -7.98 26.05 -46.62
CA ILE A 262 -7.13 25.45 -47.66
C ILE A 262 -6.60 24.12 -47.12
N SER A 263 -6.77 23.05 -47.89
CA SER A 263 -6.29 21.71 -47.57
C SER A 263 -4.75 21.64 -47.50
N ASP A 264 -4.25 20.74 -46.67
CA ASP A 264 -2.86 20.25 -46.67
C ASP A 264 -1.75 21.22 -46.25
N LEU A 265 -1.96 22.01 -45.17
CA LEU A 265 -0.89 22.21 -44.17
C LEU A 265 -1.42 22.57 -42.77
N SER A 266 -1.86 21.56 -41.98
CA SER A 266 -2.31 21.78 -40.60
C SER A 266 -1.13 21.93 -39.61
N THR A 267 -0.46 23.08 -39.62
CA THR A 267 0.60 23.39 -38.66
C THR A 267 0.03 23.57 -37.24
N PRO A 268 0.40 22.74 -36.24
CA PRO A 268 -0.14 22.86 -34.89
C PRO A 268 0.45 24.08 -34.17
N ILE A 269 -0.40 24.87 -33.51
CA ILE A 269 0.00 26.07 -32.74
C ILE A 269 0.79 25.69 -31.48
N ALA A 270 0.47 24.52 -30.92
CA ALA A 270 1.23 23.87 -29.87
C ALA A 270 1.02 22.35 -29.93
N ARG A 271 2.01 21.59 -29.45
CA ARG A 271 1.83 20.21 -28.98
C ARG A 271 1.95 20.23 -27.46
N LEU A 272 1.09 19.48 -26.78
CA LEU A 272 1.06 19.35 -25.32
C LEU A 272 1.16 17.86 -24.95
N SER A 273 1.71 17.58 -23.78
CA SER A 273 2.23 16.28 -23.36
C SER A 273 1.89 15.96 -21.90
N ALA A 274 2.26 14.78 -21.41
CA ALA A 274 2.03 14.38 -20.02
C ALA A 274 2.62 15.38 -19.00
N GLY A 275 1.75 16.00 -18.19
CA GLY A 275 2.10 17.11 -17.29
C GLY A 275 1.62 18.49 -17.75
N ASP A 276 1.22 18.64 -19.01
CA ASP A 276 0.54 19.84 -19.53
C ASP A 276 -0.98 19.81 -19.28
N TYR A 277 -1.66 20.92 -19.57
CA TYR A 277 -3.11 21.07 -19.41
C TYR A 277 -3.73 21.99 -20.47
N PHE A 278 -5.04 21.94 -20.66
CA PHE A 278 -5.76 22.81 -21.60
C PHE A 278 -7.26 23.00 -21.26
N GLY A 279 -7.87 24.02 -21.86
CA GLY A 279 -9.30 24.34 -21.72
C GLY A 279 -9.64 25.35 -20.60
N ASP A 280 -8.61 25.85 -19.92
CA ASP A 280 -8.62 26.90 -18.90
C ASP A 280 -9.41 28.16 -19.28
N ILE A 281 -9.19 28.71 -20.47
CA ILE A 281 -9.79 29.98 -20.94
C ILE A 281 -11.32 29.96 -20.84
N ALA A 282 -11.97 28.86 -21.24
CA ALA A 282 -13.43 28.76 -21.21
C ALA A 282 -13.97 28.58 -19.77
N VAL A 283 -13.23 27.86 -18.93
CA VAL A 283 -13.58 27.67 -17.52
C VAL A 283 -13.44 28.98 -16.74
N LEU A 284 -12.30 29.67 -16.88
CA LEU A 284 -11.91 30.81 -16.05
C LEU A 284 -12.45 32.15 -16.56
N LEU A 285 -12.46 32.38 -17.89
CA LEU A 285 -12.93 33.65 -18.48
C LEU A 285 -14.35 33.58 -19.03
N ASN A 286 -15.01 32.42 -18.92
CA ASN A 286 -16.37 32.17 -19.43
C ASN A 286 -16.53 32.41 -20.95
N ALA A 287 -15.44 32.27 -21.69
CA ALA A 287 -15.39 32.36 -23.15
C ALA A 287 -15.74 31.02 -23.83
N PRO A 288 -16.08 31.02 -25.14
CA PRO A 288 -16.04 29.80 -25.94
C PRO A 288 -14.62 29.20 -26.01
N ARG A 289 -14.51 27.93 -26.42
CA ARG A 289 -13.21 27.29 -26.70
C ARG A 289 -12.44 28.08 -27.76
N ALA A 290 -11.20 28.45 -27.44
CA ALA A 290 -10.37 29.32 -28.28
C ALA A 290 -9.77 28.62 -29.51
N ALA A 291 -9.63 27.29 -29.47
CA ALA A 291 -8.97 26.47 -30.48
C ALA A 291 -9.55 25.04 -30.46
N ASP A 292 -9.29 24.28 -31.53
CA ASP A 292 -9.49 22.83 -31.56
C ASP A 292 -8.34 22.14 -30.80
N VAL A 293 -8.63 21.03 -30.13
CA VAL A 293 -7.62 20.18 -29.49
C VAL A 293 -7.87 18.73 -29.88
N ARG A 294 -6.87 18.09 -30.50
CA ARG A 294 -6.93 16.72 -31.01
C ARG A 294 -5.89 15.83 -30.33
N ALA A 295 -6.27 14.60 -29.97
CA ALA A 295 -5.35 13.58 -29.50
C ALA A 295 -4.41 13.15 -30.64
N VAL A 296 -3.10 13.13 -30.40
CA VAL A 296 -2.09 12.72 -31.39
C VAL A 296 -1.76 11.24 -31.19
N THR A 297 -1.58 10.85 -29.93
CA THR A 297 -1.45 9.46 -29.48
C THR A 297 -2.67 9.06 -28.65
N ALA A 298 -2.81 7.78 -28.27
CA ALA A 298 -3.79 7.40 -27.27
C ALA A 298 -3.48 8.16 -25.96
N THR A 299 -4.45 8.94 -25.47
CA THR A 299 -4.23 9.99 -24.48
C THR A 299 -5.18 9.82 -23.30
N GLU A 300 -4.62 9.77 -22.09
CA GLU A 300 -5.39 9.75 -20.85
C GLU A 300 -5.37 11.13 -20.21
N LEU A 301 -6.56 11.62 -19.84
CA LEU A 301 -6.79 12.95 -19.30
C LEU A 301 -7.50 12.86 -17.96
N TYR A 302 -7.14 13.72 -17.01
CA TYR A 302 -7.98 14.04 -15.86
C TYR A 302 -8.81 15.28 -16.18
N VAL A 303 -10.13 15.18 -16.05
CA VAL A 303 -11.08 16.23 -16.38
C VAL A 303 -11.71 16.79 -15.12
N LEU A 304 -11.76 18.12 -15.02
CA LEU A 304 -12.37 18.83 -13.90
C LEU A 304 -13.46 19.78 -14.39
N LYS A 305 -14.64 19.71 -13.77
CA LYS A 305 -15.78 20.55 -14.17
C LYS A 305 -15.68 21.95 -13.56
N LYS A 306 -16.22 22.94 -14.25
CA LYS A 306 -16.25 24.35 -13.84
C LYS A 306 -16.91 24.56 -12.47
N CYS A 307 -17.98 23.83 -12.16
CA CYS A 307 -18.60 23.89 -10.83
C CYS A 307 -17.65 23.37 -9.75
N ASP A 308 -17.14 22.13 -9.90
CA ASP A 308 -16.24 21.52 -8.92
C ASP A 308 -14.95 22.33 -8.70
N PHE A 309 -14.40 22.96 -9.74
CA PHE A 309 -13.26 23.86 -9.64
C PHE A 309 -13.62 25.18 -8.93
N ILE A 310 -14.78 25.78 -9.21
CA ILE A 310 -15.25 27.00 -8.52
C ILE A 310 -15.50 26.72 -7.03
N ASP A 311 -16.13 25.60 -6.71
CA ASP A 311 -16.39 25.17 -5.33
C ASP A 311 -15.09 25.05 -4.52
N VAL A 312 -14.04 24.46 -5.12
CA VAL A 312 -12.73 24.32 -4.46
C VAL A 312 -11.99 25.66 -4.40
N ILE A 313 -11.91 26.43 -5.50
CA ILE A 313 -11.13 27.68 -5.52
C ILE A 313 -11.78 28.81 -4.72
N SER A 314 -13.09 28.76 -4.46
CA SER A 314 -13.77 29.70 -3.55
C SER A 314 -13.24 29.64 -2.11
N ARG A 315 -12.59 28.53 -1.73
CA ARG A 315 -11.90 28.34 -0.44
C ARG A 315 -10.46 28.89 -0.44
N PHE A 316 -9.92 29.31 -1.59
CA PHE A 316 -8.54 29.81 -1.75
C PHE A 316 -8.50 31.09 -2.62
N PRO A 317 -8.94 32.26 -2.11
CA PRO A 317 -9.15 33.47 -2.91
C PRO A 317 -7.91 34.02 -3.62
N ASP A 318 -6.70 33.77 -3.11
CA ASP A 318 -5.47 34.26 -3.73
C ASP A 318 -5.05 33.41 -4.94
N LEU A 319 -5.29 32.10 -4.89
CA LEU A 319 -5.21 31.24 -6.08
C LEU A 319 -6.24 31.67 -7.13
N GLN A 320 -7.45 32.08 -6.73
CA GLN A 320 -8.49 32.54 -7.65
C GLN A 320 -8.04 33.73 -8.52
N LYS A 321 -7.33 34.69 -7.94
CA LYS A 321 -6.73 35.82 -8.67
C LYS A 321 -5.67 35.35 -9.66
N HIS A 322 -4.78 34.45 -9.21
CA HIS A 322 -3.67 33.95 -10.01
C HIS A 322 -4.14 33.14 -11.23
N PHE A 323 -5.07 32.20 -11.05
CA PHE A 323 -5.65 31.43 -12.14
C PHE A 323 -6.37 32.32 -13.17
N LYS A 324 -7.10 33.36 -12.75
CA LYS A 324 -7.77 34.29 -13.68
C LYS A 324 -6.76 35.05 -14.55
N MET A 325 -5.74 35.65 -13.93
CA MET A 325 -4.66 36.35 -14.63
C MET A 325 -3.90 35.42 -15.59
N MET A 326 -3.71 34.15 -15.21
CA MET A 326 -3.07 33.19 -16.08
C MET A 326 -3.90 32.90 -17.35
N ALA A 327 -5.23 32.70 -17.23
CA ALA A 327 -6.07 32.46 -18.40
C ALA A 327 -6.11 33.67 -19.36
N GLU A 328 -6.00 34.89 -18.83
CA GLU A 328 -5.86 36.13 -19.63
C GLU A 328 -4.53 36.14 -20.41
N ASN A 329 -3.45 35.65 -19.80
CA ASN A 329 -2.16 35.44 -20.48
C ASN A 329 -2.21 34.28 -21.50
N SER A 330 -2.86 33.15 -21.21
CA SER A 330 -3.08 32.04 -22.15
C SER A 330 -3.79 32.53 -23.43
N LEU A 331 -4.87 33.30 -23.26
CA LEU A 331 -5.65 33.87 -24.36
C LEU A 331 -4.85 34.88 -25.18
N THR A 332 -4.01 35.69 -24.52
CA THR A 332 -3.15 36.67 -25.20
C THR A 332 -2.04 35.99 -26.00
N ASN A 333 -1.40 34.96 -25.45
CA ASN A 333 -0.39 34.17 -26.15
C ASN A 333 -0.96 33.41 -27.37
N LEU A 334 -2.19 32.87 -27.27
CA LEU A 334 -2.86 32.25 -28.42
C LEU A 334 -3.13 33.26 -29.56
N ARG A 335 -3.56 34.48 -29.22
CA ARG A 335 -3.75 35.57 -30.20
C ARG A 335 -2.43 35.97 -30.86
N LEU A 336 -1.37 36.18 -30.07
CA LEU A 336 -0.04 36.55 -30.58
C LEU A 336 0.53 35.46 -31.49
N LYS A 337 0.43 34.18 -31.11
CA LYS A 337 0.90 33.06 -31.96
C LYS A 337 0.08 32.91 -33.24
N ALA A 338 -1.22 33.20 -33.22
CA ALA A 338 -2.04 33.23 -34.44
C ALA A 338 -1.64 34.36 -35.39
N SER A 339 -1.21 35.52 -34.88
CA SER A 339 -0.71 36.65 -35.69
C SER A 339 0.76 36.55 -36.13
N LEU A 340 1.48 35.49 -35.74
CA LEU A 340 2.91 35.28 -36.07
C LEU A 340 3.13 34.27 -37.20
N LEU A 341 2.06 33.78 -37.83
CA LEU A 341 2.15 33.03 -39.09
C LEU A 341 2.44 34.01 -40.25
N PRO A 342 3.32 33.66 -41.20
CA PRO A 342 3.69 34.56 -42.29
C PRO A 342 2.51 34.79 -43.23
N HIS A 343 2.03 36.04 -43.28
CA HIS A 343 1.13 36.48 -44.34
C HIS A 343 1.87 36.42 -45.68
N VAL A 344 1.28 35.70 -46.64
CA VAL A 344 1.55 35.88 -48.06
C VAL A 344 0.49 36.84 -48.59
N ASP A 345 0.92 37.95 -49.18
CA ASP A 345 0.02 39.02 -49.60
C ASP A 345 -0.93 38.60 -50.74
N ALA A 346 -2.17 39.07 -50.65
CA ALA A 346 -3.13 39.10 -51.74
C ALA A 346 -3.85 40.47 -51.71
N GLU A 347 -4.02 41.08 -52.87
CA GLU A 347 -4.32 42.52 -52.98
C GLU A 347 -5.80 42.89 -52.72
N SER A 348 -6.03 44.22 -52.61
CA SER A 348 -7.30 44.93 -52.79
C SER A 348 -8.29 45.01 -51.62
N ALA A 349 -8.11 46.04 -50.77
CA ALA A 349 -9.09 47.15 -50.68
C ALA A 349 -8.55 48.34 -49.84
N ALA A 350 -8.64 49.56 -50.39
CA ALA A 350 -8.54 50.84 -49.66
C ALA A 350 -9.96 51.43 -49.48
N PRO A 351 -10.22 52.51 -48.69
CA PRO A 351 -9.32 53.45 -47.99
C PRO A 351 -9.58 53.46 -46.43
N ALA A 352 -9.08 54.37 -45.58
CA ALA A 352 -8.51 55.71 -45.76
C ALA A 352 -7.49 56.14 -44.67
N ILE A 353 -6.87 57.31 -44.91
CA ILE A 353 -5.85 58.06 -44.13
C ILE A 353 -6.59 59.30 -43.55
N PRO A 354 -6.34 59.82 -42.30
CA PRO A 354 -5.05 60.44 -41.96
C PRO A 354 -4.56 60.48 -40.48
N THR A 355 -3.26 60.78 -40.33
CA THR A 355 -2.58 61.47 -39.18
C THR A 355 -2.59 60.78 -37.79
N GLU A 356 -1.57 60.90 -36.93
CA GLU A 356 -0.42 61.81 -36.89
C GLU A 356 0.79 61.19 -36.13
N THR A 357 2.00 61.74 -36.34
CA THR A 357 3.25 61.54 -35.56
C THR A 357 3.74 62.93 -35.13
N PRO A 358 4.56 63.17 -34.06
CA PRO A 358 5.78 62.41 -33.68
C PRO A 358 6.07 62.51 -32.14
N PRO A 359 7.31 62.67 -31.60
CA PRO A 359 8.63 62.09 -31.91
C PRO A 359 9.21 61.24 -30.73
N ALA A 360 10.50 60.87 -30.78
CA ALA A 360 11.21 60.07 -29.77
C ALA A 360 12.35 60.81 -29.04
N GLU A 361 12.83 60.23 -27.92
CA GLU A 361 14.07 60.51 -27.18
C GLU A 361 14.39 59.28 -26.28
N VAL A 362 15.64 58.91 -25.89
CA VAL A 362 16.99 59.30 -26.37
C VAL A 362 18.04 58.21 -25.99
N LEU A 363 19.32 58.51 -26.26
CA LEU A 363 20.59 57.78 -26.03
C LEU A 363 20.85 57.45 -24.52
N SER A 364 21.46 56.33 -24.05
CA SER A 364 22.71 55.57 -24.37
C SER A 364 24.03 56.28 -23.97
N PRO A 365 25.25 55.67 -23.94
CA PRO A 365 25.72 54.26 -23.87
C PRO A 365 26.72 54.04 -22.65
N LEU A 366 27.62 53.03 -22.46
CA LEU A 366 28.86 52.64 -23.20
C LEU A 366 29.67 51.48 -22.52
N SER A 367 30.15 50.50 -23.32
CA SER A 367 31.51 49.85 -23.32
C SER A 367 32.10 49.13 -22.06
N ASN A 368 33.08 48.20 -22.10
CA ASN A 368 34.07 47.80 -23.13
C ASN A 368 34.57 46.33 -22.94
N ALA A 369 35.32 45.75 -23.90
CA ALA A 369 36.04 44.45 -23.81
C ALA A 369 37.54 44.61 -24.22
N PRO A 370 38.45 43.62 -23.99
CA PRO A 370 38.87 42.70 -25.09
C PRO A 370 39.51 41.30 -24.75
N THR A 371 39.17 40.26 -25.54
CA THR A 371 39.96 39.15 -26.23
C THR A 371 41.40 38.70 -25.83
N PRO A 372 41.97 37.53 -26.32
CA PRO A 372 41.41 36.29 -26.98
C PRO A 372 42.15 34.90 -26.72
N ILE A 373 41.76 33.83 -27.47
CA ILE A 373 42.41 32.48 -27.76
C ILE A 373 42.61 31.52 -26.53
N ILE A 374 42.46 30.17 -26.54
CA ILE A 374 42.66 29.05 -27.53
C ILE A 374 41.58 27.92 -27.38
N THR A 375 41.33 27.16 -28.46
CA THR A 375 40.41 25.99 -28.62
C THR A 375 41.15 24.63 -28.48
N PRO A 376 40.52 23.42 -28.50
CA PRO A 376 39.12 23.04 -28.80
C PRO A 376 38.50 22.18 -27.65
N ASP A 377 37.48 21.31 -27.78
CA ASP A 377 36.66 20.81 -28.91
C ASP A 377 35.27 20.31 -28.41
N SER A 378 34.33 20.09 -29.34
CA SER A 378 33.13 19.26 -29.12
C SER A 378 32.42 18.90 -30.44
N VAL A 379 32.42 17.61 -30.81
CA VAL A 379 31.70 17.04 -31.98
C VAL A 379 31.13 15.68 -31.55
N CYS A 380 29.83 15.55 -31.27
CA CYS A 380 28.70 15.30 -32.18
C CYS A 380 28.49 13.82 -32.55
N SER A 381 27.24 13.38 -32.70
CA SER A 381 26.81 11.99 -32.87
C SER A 381 26.15 11.73 -34.23
N THR A 382 26.41 10.56 -34.84
CA THR A 382 25.80 10.08 -36.11
C THR A 382 25.69 8.55 -36.07
N THR A 383 24.48 7.98 -36.00
CA THR A 383 23.63 7.45 -37.10
C THR A 383 24.09 6.16 -37.79
N SER A 384 23.20 5.16 -37.89
CA SER A 384 23.03 4.28 -39.06
C SER A 384 21.76 3.40 -38.93
N ASP A 385 20.69 3.78 -39.63
CA ASP A 385 19.52 2.92 -39.91
C ASP A 385 19.57 2.45 -41.38
N GLN A 386 18.97 1.29 -41.69
CA GLN A 386 18.30 1.06 -42.99
C GLN A 386 17.07 0.16 -42.84
N ASP A 387 15.99 0.58 -43.52
CA ASP A 387 14.72 -0.10 -43.78
C ASP A 387 14.50 0.00 -45.32
N PRO A 388 13.82 -0.96 -45.99
CA PRO A 388 12.37 -0.77 -46.22
C PRO A 388 11.53 -2.07 -46.39
N THR A 389 10.25 -2.06 -45.99
CA THR A 389 9.09 -1.99 -46.94
C THR A 389 7.67 -2.29 -46.38
N LEU A 390 6.71 -1.44 -46.79
CA LEU A 390 5.30 -1.73 -47.19
C LEU A 390 4.20 -2.11 -46.16
N LEU A 391 3.48 -1.05 -45.73
CA LEU A 391 2.00 -0.87 -45.75
C LEU A 391 1.05 -1.63 -44.75
N PRO A 392 -0.19 -1.11 -44.51
CA PRO A 392 -1.01 -1.37 -43.31
C PRO A 392 -2.38 -2.04 -43.68
N PRO A 393 -3.51 -1.97 -42.92
CA PRO A 393 -3.81 -1.42 -41.58
C PRO A 393 -4.65 -2.40 -40.70
N THR A 394 -5.73 -1.90 -40.05
CA THR A 394 -6.80 -2.57 -39.26
C THR A 394 -6.44 -3.05 -37.83
N THR A 395 -6.85 -2.38 -36.73
CA THR A 395 -8.20 -2.15 -36.10
C THR A 395 -8.75 -3.38 -35.36
N THR A 396 -9.38 -3.34 -34.16
CA THR A 396 -9.66 -2.25 -33.18
C THR A 396 -10.05 -2.79 -31.78
N ASN A 397 -9.60 -2.12 -30.70
CA ASN A 397 -10.36 -1.57 -29.51
C ASN A 397 -11.51 -2.36 -28.80
N VAL A 398 -11.84 -2.13 -27.51
CA VAL A 398 -13.24 -1.99 -26.92
C VAL A 398 -14.16 -3.16 -26.35
N LEU A 399 -13.74 -3.92 -25.32
CA LEU A 399 -14.59 -4.62 -24.27
C LEU A 399 -15.61 -5.73 -24.73
N LYS A 400 -16.89 -6.02 -24.31
CA LYS A 400 -17.87 -5.64 -23.22
C LYS A 400 -18.99 -6.77 -23.02
N THR A 401 -19.82 -6.76 -21.95
CA THR A 401 -21.27 -7.22 -21.77
C THR A 401 -21.88 -8.63 -22.11
N THR A 402 -22.41 -9.60 -21.29
CA THR A 402 -23.18 -9.80 -19.97
C THR A 402 -22.97 -11.18 -19.25
N GLU A 403 -23.14 -11.53 -17.93
CA GLU A 403 -23.55 -10.92 -16.61
C GLU A 403 -22.99 -11.73 -15.34
N THR A 404 -23.21 -11.23 -14.10
CA THR A 404 -22.91 -11.61 -12.67
C THR A 404 -23.19 -13.03 -12.05
N ARG A 405 -23.00 -13.14 -10.70
CA ARG A 405 -23.29 -14.23 -9.71
C ARG A 405 -22.34 -15.45 -9.67
N ARG A 406 -22.18 -16.22 -8.57
CA ARG A 406 -22.07 -15.97 -7.09
C ARG A 406 -22.04 -17.35 -6.36
N ARG A 407 -21.01 -17.67 -5.53
CA ARG A 407 -21.03 -18.50 -4.28
C ARG A 407 -19.59 -18.99 -3.93
N ARG A 408 -19.04 -18.64 -2.75
CA ARG A 408 -18.94 -19.42 -1.48
C ARG A 408 -17.96 -20.62 -1.58
N GLY A 409 -17.06 -20.89 -0.63
CA GLY A 409 -16.72 -20.29 0.69
C GLY A 409 -15.44 -20.99 1.22
N SER A 410 -14.94 -20.87 2.45
CA SER A 410 -15.48 -20.44 3.75
C SER A 410 -14.32 -20.35 4.78
N VAL A 411 -14.49 -19.88 6.03
CA VAL A 411 -15.14 -18.67 6.56
C VAL A 411 -14.85 -18.59 8.07
N ALA A 412 -14.85 -17.38 8.64
CA ALA A 412 -15.36 -17.15 9.99
C ALA A 412 -16.31 -15.94 9.92
N ILE A 413 -17.54 -16.10 10.39
CA ILE A 413 -18.58 -15.05 10.44
C ILE A 413 -18.15 -14.08 11.58
N TRP A 414 -18.38 -12.76 11.57
CA TRP A 414 -19.66 -12.06 11.74
C TRP A 414 -19.54 -10.56 11.39
N SER A 415 -20.34 -10.06 10.43
CA SER A 415 -20.87 -8.67 10.36
C SER A 415 -21.58 -8.36 9.03
N ASP A 416 -22.87 -8.71 8.90
CA ASP A 416 -23.78 -8.14 7.88
C ASP A 416 -25.12 -7.82 8.58
N PRO A 417 -25.54 -6.54 8.66
CA PRO A 417 -26.78 -6.14 9.35
C PRO A 417 -28.07 -6.77 8.81
N ASN A 418 -28.09 -7.24 7.55
CA ASN A 418 -29.33 -7.63 6.88
C ASN A 418 -29.82 -9.06 7.20
N LEU A 419 -28.98 -9.90 7.81
CA LEU A 419 -29.34 -11.30 8.08
C LEU A 419 -30.35 -11.48 9.22
N VAL A 420 -30.52 -10.50 10.09
CA VAL A 420 -31.45 -10.57 11.24
C VAL A 420 -32.93 -10.52 10.80
N ALA A 421 -33.24 -9.81 9.71
CA ALA A 421 -34.63 -9.60 9.26
C ALA A 421 -35.23 -10.81 8.52
N LEU A 422 -34.41 -11.74 8.02
CA LEU A 422 -34.83 -12.82 7.12
C LEU A 422 -35.21 -14.13 7.83
N ALA A 423 -34.88 -14.29 9.11
CA ALA A 423 -35.28 -15.45 9.92
C ALA A 423 -36.78 -15.49 10.24
N ASN A 424 -37.47 -14.34 10.23
CA ASN A 424 -38.80 -14.17 10.81
C ASN A 424 -39.97 -14.20 9.80
N LYS A 425 -39.86 -14.87 8.64
CA LYS A 425 -40.88 -14.69 7.56
C LYS A 425 -41.37 -15.89 6.75
N ASN A 426 -40.99 -17.14 7.04
CA ASN A 426 -41.56 -18.31 6.35
C ASN A 426 -41.61 -19.59 7.20
N ILE A 427 -42.57 -19.67 8.14
CA ILE A 427 -43.33 -20.90 8.36
C ILE A 427 -44.82 -20.49 8.42
N LYS A 428 -45.66 -21.21 7.67
CA LYS A 428 -47.09 -21.33 7.92
C LYS A 428 -47.40 -22.81 8.12
N GLU A 429 -48.28 -23.09 9.07
CA GLU A 429 -49.01 -24.35 9.28
C GLU A 429 -49.80 -24.77 8.01
N PRO A 430 -50.30 -26.03 7.83
CA PRO A 430 -50.82 -26.86 8.94
C PRO A 430 -50.85 -28.42 8.84
N ALA A 431 -51.31 -29.01 9.96
CA ALA A 431 -52.28 -30.13 10.08
C ALA A 431 -51.87 -31.64 10.04
N LYS A 432 -52.27 -32.32 11.14
CA LYS A 432 -52.94 -33.64 11.29
C LYS A 432 -52.17 -34.98 11.33
N GLU A 433 -51.94 -35.41 12.58
CA GLU A 433 -52.21 -36.75 13.20
C GLU A 433 -52.28 -38.05 12.38
N SER A 434 -51.47 -39.04 12.80
CA SER A 434 -51.92 -40.36 13.33
C SER A 434 -50.74 -41.03 14.07
N LYS A 435 -50.80 -41.37 15.38
CA LYS A 435 -51.41 -42.58 15.98
C LYS A 435 -50.91 -43.89 15.32
N LEU A 436 -50.24 -44.83 15.99
CA LEU A 436 -49.83 -44.99 17.41
C LEU A 436 -48.36 -45.54 17.46
N LYS A 437 -47.74 -46.13 18.52
CA LYS A 437 -48.16 -46.62 19.85
C LYS A 437 -46.95 -46.71 20.84
N ASP A 438 -47.20 -47.32 22.01
CA ASP A 438 -46.33 -47.85 23.09
C ASP A 438 -44.88 -48.26 22.70
N SER A 439 -43.87 -48.15 23.57
CA SER A 439 -43.91 -48.50 25.01
C SER A 439 -43.01 -47.67 25.96
N THR A 440 -43.42 -47.65 27.25
CA THR A 440 -42.66 -47.25 28.48
C THR A 440 -42.06 -45.83 28.51
N ILE A 441 -42.72 -44.78 29.05
CA ILE A 441 -43.15 -44.50 30.45
C ILE A 441 -41.97 -44.02 31.34
N THR A 442 -41.94 -42.83 31.95
CA THR A 442 -42.66 -41.54 31.75
C THR A 442 -41.88 -40.40 32.45
N PRO A 443 -41.97 -39.12 31.99
CA PRO A 443 -41.42 -37.95 32.69
C PRO A 443 -42.46 -37.30 33.63
N LEU A 444 -42.10 -36.21 34.35
CA LEU A 444 -42.93 -34.99 34.53
C LEU A 444 -42.21 -33.85 35.31
N GLN A 445 -42.22 -32.64 34.72
CA GLN A 445 -42.29 -31.29 35.32
C GLN A 445 -41.41 -30.86 36.53
N GLN A 446 -40.45 -29.96 36.25
CA GLN A 446 -40.35 -28.56 36.76
C GLN A 446 -39.47 -27.80 35.73
N GLN A 447 -39.83 -26.63 35.18
CA GLN A 447 -39.98 -25.30 35.78
C GLN A 447 -38.73 -24.79 36.52
N ASP A 448 -37.74 -24.31 35.76
CA ASP A 448 -36.69 -23.42 36.27
C ASP A 448 -36.83 -22.01 35.66
N THR A 449 -37.36 -21.09 36.48
CA THR A 449 -37.22 -19.66 36.28
C THR A 449 -35.77 -19.22 36.44
N ILE A 450 -35.38 -18.07 35.85
CA ILE A 450 -34.07 -17.45 36.07
C ILE A 450 -33.80 -17.33 37.58
N MET A 451 -32.88 -18.14 38.11
CA MET A 451 -32.60 -18.18 39.54
C MET A 451 -32.02 -16.84 40.00
N LYS A 452 -32.71 -16.19 40.94
CA LYS A 452 -32.04 -15.22 41.82
C LYS A 452 -30.92 -15.96 42.57
N PRO A 453 -29.77 -15.32 42.84
CA PRO A 453 -28.70 -15.96 43.60
C PRO A 453 -29.23 -16.36 44.98
N PRO A 454 -28.92 -17.57 45.48
CA PRO A 454 -29.52 -18.10 46.71
C PRO A 454 -29.29 -17.16 47.89
N GLU A 455 -30.34 -16.93 48.66
CA GLU A 455 -30.27 -16.24 49.95
C GLU A 455 -29.69 -17.22 50.97
N TYR A 456 -28.36 -17.17 51.11
CA TYR A 456 -27.60 -18.07 51.98
C TYR A 456 -27.83 -17.71 53.46
N SER A 457 -28.93 -18.21 54.03
CA SER A 457 -29.22 -18.13 55.45
C SER A 457 -28.37 -19.14 56.23
N GLY A 458 -27.09 -18.83 56.44
CA GLY A 458 -26.20 -19.63 57.28
C GLY A 458 -24.79 -19.05 57.39
N ASP A 459 -24.24 -19.08 58.61
CA ASP A 459 -22.92 -18.54 58.99
C ASP A 459 -21.73 -19.38 58.48
N GLY A 460 -21.75 -19.74 57.20
CA GLY A 460 -20.66 -20.42 56.50
C GLY A 460 -19.45 -19.50 56.35
N LYS A 461 -18.48 -19.62 57.27
CA LYS A 461 -17.30 -18.75 57.39
C LYS A 461 -16.41 -18.70 56.14
N PHE A 462 -16.74 -17.82 55.20
CA PHE A 462 -15.75 -17.21 54.28
C PHE A 462 -14.89 -16.17 55.02
N GLU A 463 -14.28 -16.60 56.13
CA GLU A 463 -13.37 -15.82 57.00
C GLU A 463 -11.92 -16.34 56.94
N LEU A 464 -11.66 -17.37 56.13
CA LEU A 464 -10.36 -18.06 56.02
C LEU A 464 -9.18 -17.16 55.63
N PHE A 465 -9.43 -15.95 55.11
CA PHE A 465 -8.39 -15.01 54.72
C PHE A 465 -8.67 -13.61 55.29
N ASN A 466 -7.66 -13.06 55.98
CA ASN A 466 -7.57 -11.64 56.27
C ASN A 466 -7.61 -10.84 54.95
N GLN A 467 -8.19 -9.64 54.95
CA GLN A 467 -8.22 -8.74 53.80
C GLN A 467 -6.82 -8.51 53.20
N SER A 468 -5.78 -8.44 54.02
CA SER A 468 -4.38 -8.31 53.58
C SER A 468 -3.80 -9.55 52.88
N ILE A 469 -4.35 -10.73 53.16
CA ILE A 469 -4.00 -11.97 52.45
C ILE A 469 -4.83 -12.07 51.17
N LEU A 470 -6.12 -11.69 51.21
CA LEU A 470 -6.99 -11.70 50.04
C LEU A 470 -6.54 -10.70 48.96
N SER A 471 -6.10 -9.49 49.31
CA SER A 471 -5.51 -8.55 48.35
C SER A 471 -4.21 -9.10 47.74
N ARG A 472 -3.36 -9.74 48.56
CA ARG A 472 -2.13 -10.38 48.08
C ARG A 472 -2.41 -11.55 47.14
N ILE A 473 -3.41 -12.39 47.42
CA ILE A 473 -3.87 -13.46 46.52
C ILE A 473 -4.36 -12.84 45.20
N ILE A 474 -5.27 -11.86 45.25
CA ILE A 474 -5.85 -11.23 44.06
C ILE A 474 -4.77 -10.56 43.19
N ASN A 475 -3.75 -9.94 43.78
CA ASN A 475 -2.63 -9.35 43.04
C ASN A 475 -1.67 -10.37 42.40
N PHE A 476 -1.81 -11.68 42.69
CA PHE A 476 -1.14 -12.76 41.95
C PHE A 476 -2.04 -13.43 40.90
N MET A 477 -3.31 -13.02 40.78
CA MET A 477 -4.26 -13.60 39.82
C MET A 477 -4.32 -12.78 38.53
N ASP A 478 -4.54 -13.46 37.41
CA ASP A 478 -4.85 -12.80 36.14
C ASP A 478 -6.24 -12.16 36.18
N PHE A 479 -6.45 -11.13 35.36
CA PHE A 479 -7.71 -10.38 35.39
C PHE A 479 -8.93 -11.23 35.01
N SER A 480 -8.80 -12.26 34.17
CA SER A 480 -9.90 -13.17 33.83
C SER A 480 -10.32 -14.00 35.04
N SER A 481 -9.39 -14.49 35.85
CA SER A 481 -9.71 -15.17 37.12
C SER A 481 -10.31 -14.22 38.16
N ILE A 482 -9.88 -12.95 38.20
CA ILE A 482 -10.51 -11.92 39.07
C ILE A 482 -11.95 -11.64 38.65
N LEU A 483 -12.22 -11.53 37.34
CA LEU A 483 -13.59 -11.44 36.80
C LEU A 483 -14.43 -12.64 37.23
N GLN A 484 -13.91 -13.87 37.14
CA GLN A 484 -14.61 -15.09 37.58
C GLN A 484 -14.91 -15.09 39.09
N LEU A 485 -13.96 -14.71 39.95
CA LEU A 485 -14.19 -14.56 41.39
C LEU A 485 -15.30 -13.54 41.70
N SER A 486 -15.36 -12.44 40.93
CA SER A 486 -16.41 -11.43 41.07
C SER A 486 -17.81 -11.94 40.68
N ILE A 487 -17.89 -12.98 39.85
CA ILE A 487 -19.15 -13.64 39.48
C ILE A 487 -19.57 -14.64 40.55
N VAL A 488 -18.64 -15.45 41.06
CA VAL A 488 -18.92 -16.53 42.02
C VAL A 488 -19.32 -16.02 43.42
N SER A 489 -18.72 -14.92 43.91
CA SER A 489 -18.94 -14.46 45.29
C SER A 489 -19.24 -12.97 45.39
N LYS A 490 -20.41 -12.63 45.96
CA LYS A 490 -20.78 -11.25 46.33
C LYS A 490 -19.76 -10.62 47.28
N LYS A 491 -19.20 -11.39 48.23
CA LYS A 491 -18.19 -10.91 49.18
C LYS A 491 -16.87 -10.59 48.48
N CYS A 492 -16.45 -11.42 47.52
CA CYS A 492 -15.26 -11.15 46.69
C CYS A 492 -15.49 -9.97 45.75
N ARG A 493 -16.66 -9.85 45.09
CA ARG A 493 -17.01 -8.68 44.27
C ARG A 493 -16.95 -7.38 45.08
N ASN A 494 -17.56 -7.34 46.26
CA ASN A 494 -17.55 -6.15 47.10
C ASN A 494 -16.13 -5.78 47.57
N PHE A 495 -15.25 -6.78 47.80
CA PHE A 495 -13.84 -6.54 48.10
C PHE A 495 -13.07 -6.00 46.88
N ILE A 496 -13.27 -6.59 45.70
CA ILE A 496 -12.70 -6.14 44.42
C ILE A 496 -13.13 -4.70 44.09
N GLN A 497 -14.40 -4.35 44.34
CA GLN A 497 -14.93 -3.02 44.08
C GLN A 497 -14.41 -1.96 45.06
N ASN A 498 -14.23 -2.28 46.35
CA ASN A 498 -13.95 -1.29 47.41
C ASN A 498 -12.52 -1.33 47.99
N SER A 499 -11.56 -2.05 47.38
CA SER A 499 -10.14 -1.99 47.79
C SER A 499 -9.29 -1.20 46.80
N ASP A 500 -8.46 -0.30 47.31
CA ASP A 500 -7.55 0.54 46.52
C ASP A 500 -6.17 -0.13 46.27
N THR A 501 -5.92 -1.27 46.93
CA THR A 501 -4.64 -2.00 46.91
C THR A 501 -4.51 -3.05 45.80
N ILE A 502 -5.56 -3.21 44.99
CA ILE A 502 -5.69 -4.22 43.95
C ILE A 502 -6.13 -3.59 42.62
N LEU A 503 -5.94 -4.32 41.51
CA LEU A 503 -6.24 -3.83 40.15
C LEU A 503 -5.47 -2.55 39.75
N GLN A 504 -4.25 -2.34 40.26
CA GLN A 504 -3.39 -1.25 39.78
C GLN A 504 -2.81 -1.52 38.38
N TYR A 505 -2.63 -2.81 38.05
CA TYR A 505 -2.41 -3.33 36.70
C TYR A 505 -3.66 -4.12 36.27
N VAL A 506 -4.14 -3.86 35.05
CA VAL A 506 -5.26 -4.58 34.43
C VAL A 506 -4.83 -5.04 33.05
N ASP A 507 -4.80 -6.37 32.84
CA ASP A 507 -4.51 -6.97 31.55
C ASP A 507 -5.78 -7.53 30.91
N LEU A 508 -6.07 -7.04 29.72
CA LEU A 508 -7.21 -7.41 28.89
C LEU A 508 -6.77 -8.06 27.56
N SER A 509 -5.47 -8.13 27.28
CA SER A 509 -4.93 -8.69 26.03
C SER A 509 -5.32 -10.16 25.83
N HIS A 510 -5.33 -10.96 26.89
CA HIS A 510 -5.78 -12.36 26.87
C HIS A 510 -7.28 -12.53 26.51
N LEU A 511 -8.06 -11.46 26.60
CA LEU A 511 -9.49 -11.42 26.27
C LEU A 511 -9.77 -10.73 24.91
N ASN A 512 -8.73 -10.41 24.14
CA ASN A 512 -8.76 -9.74 22.83
C ASN A 512 -9.92 -10.14 21.88
N LYS A 513 -10.21 -11.43 21.74
CA LYS A 513 -11.26 -11.99 20.86
C LYS A 513 -12.69 -11.89 21.43
N ARG A 514 -12.84 -11.50 22.69
CA ARG A 514 -14.12 -11.37 23.41
C ARG A 514 -14.45 -9.92 23.79
N ILE A 515 -13.46 -9.05 23.82
CA ILE A 515 -13.64 -7.63 24.13
C ILE A 515 -14.35 -6.95 22.96
N THR A 516 -15.56 -6.51 23.26
CA THR A 516 -16.43 -5.65 22.47
C THR A 516 -16.90 -4.53 23.39
N ASP A 517 -17.46 -3.47 22.83
CA ASP A 517 -17.96 -2.33 23.61
C ASP A 517 -18.93 -2.77 24.74
N SER A 518 -19.79 -3.77 24.48
CA SER A 518 -20.70 -4.36 25.48
C SER A 518 -20.04 -5.20 26.59
N ALA A 519 -18.82 -5.70 26.35
CA ALA A 519 -18.01 -6.37 27.38
C ALA A 519 -17.26 -5.35 28.23
N LEU A 520 -16.85 -4.22 27.63
CA LEU A 520 -16.27 -3.10 28.35
C LEU A 520 -17.26 -2.48 29.33
N ASP A 521 -18.54 -2.36 28.97
CA ASP A 521 -19.61 -1.92 29.90
C ASP A 521 -19.66 -2.80 31.18
N GLN A 522 -19.47 -4.12 31.04
CA GLN A 522 -19.42 -5.04 32.19
C GLN A 522 -18.15 -4.89 33.02
N ILE A 523 -17.00 -4.75 32.36
CA ILE A 523 -15.70 -4.50 33.01
C ILE A 523 -15.73 -3.17 33.79
N VAL A 524 -16.26 -2.11 33.19
CA VAL A 524 -16.52 -0.81 33.83
C VAL A 524 -17.40 -0.96 35.07
N SER A 525 -18.46 -1.77 35.03
CA SER A 525 -19.32 -2.00 36.21
C SER A 525 -18.63 -2.71 37.39
N LEU A 526 -17.54 -3.44 37.14
CA LEU A 526 -16.73 -4.11 38.17
C LEU A 526 -15.58 -3.22 38.66
N ILE A 527 -15.07 -2.33 37.81
CA ILE A 527 -14.08 -1.31 38.15
C ILE A 527 -14.71 -0.19 38.99
N ASN A 528 -15.89 0.30 38.57
CA ASN A 528 -16.67 1.32 39.28
C ASN A 528 -17.37 0.72 40.51
N GLY A 529 -16.60 0.46 41.56
CA GLY A 529 -17.12 0.34 42.92
C GLY A 529 -17.76 1.65 43.40
N SER A 530 -18.49 1.58 44.51
CA SER A 530 -19.29 2.67 45.11
C SER A 530 -18.57 4.01 45.31
N ASN A 531 -17.23 3.98 45.38
CA ASN A 531 -16.39 5.16 45.65
C ASN A 531 -15.64 5.67 44.40
N GLY A 532 -16.01 5.24 43.18
CA GLY A 532 -15.33 5.65 41.94
C GLY A 532 -14.04 4.87 41.64
N GLY A 533 -14.07 3.55 41.89
CA GLY A 533 -12.88 2.67 41.95
C GLY A 533 -11.99 2.56 40.69
N GLY A 534 -12.31 3.21 39.57
CA GLY A 534 -11.42 3.28 38.41
C GLY A 534 -10.16 4.14 38.62
N ALA A 535 -10.17 5.05 39.60
CA ALA A 535 -9.02 5.89 39.94
C ALA A 535 -7.78 5.14 40.48
N ARG A 536 -7.88 3.83 40.77
CA ARG A 536 -6.73 3.01 41.23
C ARG A 536 -5.94 2.35 40.09
N ILE A 537 -6.48 2.30 38.87
CA ILE A 537 -5.82 1.67 37.72
C ILE A 537 -4.75 2.63 37.18
N LYS A 538 -3.48 2.27 37.38
CA LYS A 538 -2.31 2.99 36.87
C LYS A 538 -1.82 2.45 35.53
N LYS A 539 -2.02 1.15 35.30
CA LYS A 539 -1.52 0.45 34.12
C LYS A 539 -2.62 -0.39 33.47
N LEU A 540 -2.81 -0.23 32.17
CA LEU A 540 -3.86 -0.91 31.41
C LEU A 540 -3.30 -1.47 30.10
N ASN A 541 -3.45 -2.78 29.90
CA ASN A 541 -3.09 -3.45 28.65
C ASN A 541 -4.36 -3.88 27.90
N LEU A 542 -4.65 -3.20 26.79
CA LEU A 542 -5.75 -3.48 25.85
C LEU A 542 -5.22 -4.01 24.51
N SER A 543 -3.96 -4.44 24.43
CA SER A 543 -3.38 -4.91 23.17
C SER A 543 -4.22 -5.99 22.50
N GLN A 544 -4.24 -5.94 21.18
CA GLN A 544 -4.96 -6.84 20.30
C GLN A 544 -6.50 -6.80 20.45
N CYS A 545 -7.10 -5.83 21.16
CA CYS A 545 -8.56 -5.70 21.28
C CYS A 545 -9.22 -5.21 19.97
N PHE A 546 -9.15 -6.03 18.91
CA PHE A 546 -9.48 -5.69 17.52
C PHE A 546 -10.91 -5.17 17.31
N TYR A 547 -11.85 -5.49 18.21
CA TYR A 547 -13.28 -5.16 18.09
C TYR A 547 -13.74 -4.00 19.00
N MET A 548 -12.83 -3.39 19.77
CA MET A 548 -13.12 -2.20 20.59
C MET A 548 -13.21 -0.95 19.70
N THR A 549 -14.34 -0.23 19.75
CA THR A 549 -14.53 1.01 18.98
C THR A 549 -14.24 2.27 19.81
N ASP A 550 -14.26 3.44 19.17
CA ASP A 550 -14.17 4.74 19.86
C ASP A 550 -15.23 4.89 20.98
N ASP A 551 -16.41 4.24 20.87
CA ASP A 551 -17.48 4.35 21.87
C ASP A 551 -17.23 3.46 23.10
N GLY A 552 -16.87 2.18 22.89
CA GLY A 552 -16.47 1.30 24.00
C GLY A 552 -15.23 1.79 24.72
N PHE A 553 -14.23 2.27 23.97
CA PHE A 553 -13.03 2.87 24.54
C PHE A 553 -13.34 4.13 25.34
N LYS A 554 -14.21 5.02 24.83
CA LYS A 554 -14.68 6.20 25.55
C LYS A 554 -15.28 5.84 26.91
N LYS A 555 -16.22 4.89 26.96
CA LYS A 555 -16.90 4.48 28.21
C LYS A 555 -15.91 3.93 29.23
N LEU A 556 -14.91 3.18 28.78
CA LEU A 556 -13.84 2.70 29.65
C LEU A 556 -12.97 3.85 30.17
N ILE A 557 -12.40 4.65 29.27
CA ILE A 557 -11.36 5.63 29.61
C ILE A 557 -11.88 6.78 30.46
N GLN A 558 -13.17 7.14 30.35
CA GLN A 558 -13.82 8.15 31.18
C GLN A 558 -13.86 7.83 32.67
N HIS A 559 -13.57 6.59 33.08
CA HIS A 559 -13.50 6.18 34.49
C HIS A 559 -12.08 5.98 35.03
N LEU A 560 -11.04 6.20 34.20
CA LEU A 560 -9.65 5.82 34.51
C LEU A 560 -8.69 7.03 34.53
N PRO A 561 -8.90 8.04 35.39
CA PRO A 561 -8.19 9.32 35.31
C PRO A 561 -6.67 9.24 35.57
N ASN A 562 -6.22 8.21 36.29
CA ASN A 562 -4.85 8.10 36.83
C ASN A 562 -4.01 7.04 36.07
N VAL A 563 -4.31 6.79 34.80
CA VAL A 563 -3.55 5.83 33.97
C VAL A 563 -2.22 6.45 33.54
N GLU A 564 -1.14 5.86 34.05
CA GLU A 564 0.27 6.20 33.80
C GLU A 564 0.86 5.43 32.62
N THR A 565 0.32 4.25 32.29
CA THR A 565 0.82 3.38 31.21
C THR A 565 -0.35 2.71 30.51
N LEU A 566 -0.45 2.90 29.19
CA LEU A 566 -1.50 2.33 28.37
C LEU A 566 -0.93 1.65 27.12
N ASP A 567 -1.33 0.39 26.92
CA ASP A 567 -1.06 -0.35 25.69
C ASP A 567 -2.36 -0.51 24.88
N LEU A 568 -2.41 0.09 23.68
CA LEU A 568 -3.48 -0.04 22.67
C LEU A 568 -2.99 -0.76 21.40
N ASN A 569 -1.84 -1.44 21.43
CA ASN A 569 -1.23 -2.09 20.29
C ASN A 569 -2.24 -2.94 19.51
N SER A 570 -2.34 -2.70 18.20
CA SER A 570 -3.24 -3.40 17.29
C SER A 570 -4.74 -3.23 17.57
N CYS A 571 -5.17 -2.17 18.29
CA CYS A 571 -6.58 -1.77 18.41
C CYS A 571 -7.12 -1.14 17.10
N TRP A 572 -7.23 -1.93 16.03
CA TRP A 572 -7.46 -1.48 14.65
C TRP A 572 -8.73 -0.64 14.40
N LEU A 573 -9.69 -0.62 15.32
CA LEU A 573 -10.93 0.13 15.14
C LEU A 573 -10.92 1.55 15.72
N LEU A 574 -10.02 1.86 16.66
CA LEU A 574 -9.87 3.21 17.25
C LEU A 574 -9.43 4.24 16.22
N THR A 575 -9.86 5.49 16.37
CA THR A 575 -9.51 6.60 15.47
C THR A 575 -8.89 7.78 16.22
N ASP A 576 -8.55 8.84 15.49
CA ASP A 576 -8.10 10.13 16.04
C ASP A 576 -9.06 10.71 17.11
N LYS A 577 -10.33 10.27 17.13
CA LYS A 577 -11.29 10.60 18.20
C LYS A 577 -10.91 10.01 19.55
N SER A 578 -10.43 8.76 19.57
CA SER A 578 -10.01 8.09 20.81
C SER A 578 -8.79 8.76 21.43
N LEU A 579 -7.87 9.31 20.63
CA LEU A 579 -6.72 10.06 21.16
C LEU A 579 -7.11 11.41 21.76
N ALA A 580 -8.04 12.15 21.12
CA ALA A 580 -8.58 13.37 21.71
C ALA A 580 -9.33 13.12 23.03
N LEU A 581 -10.01 11.97 23.15
CA LEU A 581 -10.61 11.52 24.42
C LEU A 581 -9.55 11.10 25.45
N LEU A 582 -8.47 10.45 25.01
CA LEU A 582 -7.34 10.03 25.85
C LEU A 582 -6.72 11.24 26.58
N ALA A 583 -6.44 12.32 25.85
CA ALA A 583 -5.82 13.53 26.40
C ALA A 583 -6.80 14.41 27.23
N ALA A 584 -8.11 14.17 27.09
CA ALA A 584 -9.12 14.77 27.95
C ALA A 584 -9.33 13.99 29.27
N CYS A 585 -9.14 12.66 29.26
CA CYS A 585 -9.48 11.78 30.40
C CYS A 585 -8.27 11.36 31.25
N CYS A 586 -7.09 11.11 30.67
CA CYS A 586 -5.94 10.50 31.37
C CYS A 586 -4.68 11.38 31.30
N PRO A 587 -4.66 12.57 31.93
CA PRO A 587 -3.56 13.53 31.77
C PRO A 587 -2.22 13.09 32.40
N GLN A 588 -2.19 12.01 33.21
CA GLN A 588 -1.00 11.49 33.88
C GLN A 588 -0.24 10.44 33.06
N LEU A 589 -0.46 10.39 31.74
CA LEU A 589 0.04 9.30 30.90
C LEU A 589 1.55 9.45 30.59
N THR A 590 2.34 8.56 31.20
CA THR A 590 3.81 8.52 31.04
C THR A 590 4.28 7.59 29.92
N ARG A 591 3.49 6.55 29.59
CA ARG A 591 3.79 5.58 28.52
C ARG A 591 2.56 5.28 27.68
N LEU A 592 2.72 5.24 26.37
CA LEU A 592 1.65 4.92 25.43
C LEU A 592 2.15 4.06 24.25
N ASP A 593 1.55 2.88 24.04
CA ASP A 593 1.73 2.09 22.82
C ASP A 593 0.49 2.20 21.90
N LEU A 594 0.67 2.76 20.71
CA LEU A 594 -0.31 2.85 19.62
C LEU A 594 0.08 1.96 18.41
N SER A 595 1.03 1.04 18.56
CA SER A 595 1.57 0.25 17.44
C SER A 595 0.48 -0.42 16.61
N ASN A 596 0.62 -0.44 15.28
CA ASN A 596 -0.31 -1.06 14.34
C ASN A 596 -1.78 -0.53 14.46
N CYS A 597 -2.01 0.65 15.05
CA CYS A 597 -3.33 1.31 15.08
C CYS A 597 -3.62 2.03 13.74
N ARG A 598 -3.82 1.23 12.69
CA ARG A 598 -3.95 1.59 11.25
C ARG A 598 -4.88 2.75 10.87
N LYS A 599 -5.75 3.20 11.77
CA LYS A 599 -6.69 4.29 11.52
C LYS A 599 -6.21 5.65 12.06
N ILE A 600 -5.32 5.67 13.04
CA ILE A 600 -4.73 6.89 13.64
C ILE A 600 -3.89 7.63 12.60
N SER A 601 -3.91 8.96 12.62
CA SER A 601 -3.18 9.85 11.70
C SER A 601 -2.42 10.96 12.45
N ASP A 602 -1.64 11.76 11.73
CA ASP A 602 -0.96 12.95 12.26
C ASP A 602 -1.92 13.91 12.99
N ILE A 603 -3.19 13.96 12.57
CA ILE A 603 -4.26 14.76 13.19
C ILE A 603 -4.64 14.21 14.57
N GLY A 604 -4.59 12.89 14.74
CA GLY A 604 -4.81 12.24 16.04
C GLY A 604 -3.67 12.50 17.01
N ILE A 605 -2.42 12.38 16.55
CA ILE A 605 -1.24 12.69 17.38
C ILE A 605 -1.21 14.18 17.73
N PHE A 606 -1.48 15.08 16.79
CA PHE A 606 -1.60 16.52 17.08
C PHE A 606 -2.62 16.80 18.18
N LYS A 607 -3.85 16.26 18.05
CA LYS A 607 -4.92 16.45 19.04
C LYS A 607 -4.67 15.78 20.39
N MET A 608 -3.74 14.83 20.46
CA MET A 608 -3.33 14.18 21.70
C MET A 608 -2.32 15.04 22.48
N LEU A 609 -1.55 15.87 21.76
CA LEU A 609 -0.43 16.65 22.31
C LEU A 609 -0.75 18.15 22.44
N ASP A 610 -1.69 18.69 21.66
CA ASP A 610 -2.07 20.10 21.67
C ASP A 610 -2.70 20.52 23.01
N GLU A 611 -1.89 21.14 23.86
CA GLU A 611 -2.26 21.73 25.16
C GLU A 611 -3.30 22.86 25.07
N LYS A 612 -3.60 23.38 23.87
CA LYS A 612 -4.61 24.44 23.67
C LYS A 612 -6.00 23.86 23.43
N GLN A 613 -6.10 22.61 22.98
CA GLN A 613 -7.37 21.89 22.76
C GLN A 613 -7.59 20.75 23.76
N THR A 614 -6.54 20.22 24.36
CA THR A 614 -6.56 19.14 25.37
C THR A 614 -5.62 19.50 26.52
N ARG A 615 -5.40 18.59 27.49
CA ARG A 615 -4.40 18.81 28.54
C ARG A 615 -2.97 18.48 28.11
N GLY A 616 -2.77 18.00 26.87
CA GLY A 616 -1.51 17.40 26.43
C GLY A 616 -1.06 16.25 27.32
N TYR A 617 0.23 15.90 27.25
CA TYR A 617 0.88 15.00 28.20
C TYR A 617 2.24 15.56 28.66
N PRO A 618 2.26 16.41 29.69
CA PRO A 618 3.49 17.05 30.18
C PRO A 618 4.48 16.09 30.87
N GLU A 619 4.14 14.79 30.99
CA GLU A 619 4.99 13.74 31.56
C GLU A 619 5.16 12.53 30.62
N LEU A 620 4.86 12.67 29.32
CA LEU A 620 5.01 11.57 28.35
C LEU A 620 6.49 11.24 28.11
N LYS A 621 6.92 10.07 28.59
CA LYS A 621 8.29 9.55 28.53
C LYS A 621 8.47 8.51 27.44
N GLU A 622 7.50 7.62 27.24
CA GLU A 622 7.62 6.54 26.24
C GLU A 622 6.44 6.56 25.27
N LEU A 623 6.73 6.59 23.97
CA LEU A 623 5.72 6.57 22.92
C LEU A 623 6.10 5.58 21.82
N SER A 624 5.25 4.57 21.59
CA SER A 624 5.38 3.66 20.44
C SER A 624 4.27 3.91 19.42
N LEU A 625 4.68 4.20 18.19
CA LEU A 625 3.84 4.48 17.02
C LEU A 625 4.10 3.48 15.88
N SER A 626 4.81 2.39 16.19
CA SER A 626 5.29 1.39 15.23
C SER A 626 4.20 0.91 14.26
N TYR A 627 4.52 0.69 12.99
CA TYR A 627 3.60 0.20 11.94
C TYR A 627 2.39 1.12 11.63
N CYS A 628 2.31 2.34 12.16
CA CYS A 628 1.20 3.26 11.91
C CYS A 628 1.34 3.99 10.56
N LYS A 629 1.06 3.26 9.46
CA LYS A 629 1.19 3.63 8.03
C LYS A 629 0.53 4.94 7.56
N LYS A 630 -0.13 5.69 8.43
CA LYS A 630 -0.77 6.98 8.14
C LYS A 630 -0.01 8.18 8.68
N LEU A 631 0.88 7.99 9.67
CA LEU A 631 1.72 9.04 10.22
C LEU A 631 2.77 9.48 9.19
N SER A 632 3.23 10.71 9.29
CA SER A 632 4.17 11.35 8.36
C SER A 632 5.11 12.31 9.09
N ASP A 633 5.89 13.08 8.34
CA ASP A 633 6.78 14.14 8.83
C ASP A 633 6.09 15.18 9.73
N MET A 634 4.76 15.31 9.62
CA MET A 634 3.95 16.14 10.52
C MET A 634 3.97 15.60 11.95
N THR A 635 3.89 14.28 12.17
CA THR A 635 4.01 13.67 13.50
C THR A 635 5.37 14.00 14.14
N MET A 636 6.47 13.88 13.40
CA MET A 636 7.80 14.24 13.93
C MET A 636 7.90 15.73 14.25
N SER A 637 7.26 16.57 13.43
CA SER A 637 7.14 18.01 13.65
C SER A 637 6.28 18.39 14.87
N HIS A 638 5.32 17.55 15.27
CA HIS A 638 4.53 17.72 16.49
C HIS A 638 5.28 17.22 17.73
N LEU A 639 6.02 16.11 17.63
CA LEU A 639 6.83 15.59 18.74
C LEU A 639 7.95 16.57 19.15
N ALA A 640 8.57 17.26 18.18
CA ALA A 640 9.50 18.36 18.47
C ALA A 640 8.82 19.58 19.12
N GLU A 641 7.55 19.86 18.79
CA GLU A 641 6.84 21.02 19.32
C GLU A 641 6.31 20.81 20.74
N PHE A 642 5.92 19.58 21.10
CA PHE A 642 5.20 19.28 22.36
C PHE A 642 5.90 18.29 23.31
N CYS A 643 6.88 17.48 22.86
CA CYS A 643 7.45 16.38 23.67
C CYS A 643 8.98 16.46 23.87
N ASN A 644 9.63 17.50 23.35
CA ASN A 644 11.08 17.66 23.34
C ASN A 644 11.78 17.43 24.71
N ASN A 645 11.25 18.02 25.78
CA ASN A 645 11.83 17.95 27.13
C ASN A 645 11.42 16.70 27.93
N THR A 646 10.43 15.91 27.49
CA THR A 646 9.83 14.85 28.31
C THR A 646 10.13 13.44 27.79
N LEU A 647 10.33 13.30 26.48
CA LEU A 647 10.37 12.01 25.79
C LEU A 647 11.73 11.33 26.00
N GLU A 648 11.69 10.17 26.67
CA GLU A 648 12.85 9.31 26.97
C GLU A 648 12.99 8.16 25.96
N SER A 649 11.88 7.70 25.37
CA SER A 649 11.84 6.60 24.42
C SER A 649 10.82 6.84 23.30
N LEU A 650 11.25 6.71 22.03
CA LEU A 650 10.39 6.80 20.86
C LEU A 650 10.59 5.59 19.94
N ASN A 651 9.49 4.93 19.55
CA ASN A 651 9.53 3.87 18.54
C ASN A 651 8.62 4.23 17.35
N ILE A 652 9.21 4.42 16.18
CA ILE A 652 8.52 4.70 14.91
C ILE A 652 8.86 3.64 13.84
N GLN A 653 9.23 2.42 14.25
CA GLN A 653 9.50 1.29 13.35
C GLN A 653 8.42 1.17 12.27
N ARG A 654 8.82 1.07 10.99
CA ARG A 654 7.92 0.94 9.83
C ARG A 654 6.91 2.07 9.63
N CYS A 655 7.19 3.27 10.14
CA CYS A 655 6.49 4.48 9.72
C CYS A 655 7.04 5.01 8.38
N THR A 656 6.86 4.22 7.30
CA THR A 656 7.45 4.41 5.96
C THR A 656 6.90 5.62 5.15
N ARG A 657 6.50 6.69 5.85
CA ARG A 657 6.09 8.01 5.34
C ARG A 657 6.76 9.15 6.11
N ILE A 658 7.61 8.81 7.09
CA ILE A 658 8.55 9.73 7.71
C ILE A 658 9.81 9.70 6.83
N THR A 659 10.33 10.88 6.53
CA THR A 659 11.48 11.17 5.68
C THR A 659 12.43 12.11 6.42
N ASP A 660 13.52 12.53 5.77
CA ASP A 660 14.44 13.53 6.32
C ASP A 660 13.72 14.85 6.72
N GLN A 661 12.61 15.17 6.04
CA GLN A 661 11.83 16.39 6.28
C GLN A 661 11.18 16.41 7.67
N GLY A 662 10.84 15.25 8.25
CA GLY A 662 10.29 15.14 9.61
C GLY A 662 11.32 15.50 10.69
N PHE A 663 12.60 15.28 10.41
CA PHE A 663 13.71 15.61 11.31
C PHE A 663 14.20 17.06 11.14
N VAL A 664 13.72 17.85 10.18
CA VAL A 664 14.15 19.25 10.00
C VAL A 664 13.87 20.08 11.26
N LYS A 665 12.67 19.98 11.86
CA LYS A 665 12.39 20.64 13.16
C LYS A 665 13.27 20.13 14.31
N TRP A 666 13.78 18.89 14.22
CA TRP A 666 14.63 18.31 15.26
C TRP A 666 16.02 18.94 15.24
N ALA A 667 16.54 19.35 14.07
CA ALA A 667 17.81 20.09 14.00
C ALA A 667 17.79 21.40 14.82
N ASP A 668 16.64 22.08 14.86
CA ASP A 668 16.42 23.30 15.64
C ASP A 668 15.98 23.05 17.10
N THR A 669 15.72 21.80 17.49
CA THR A 669 15.06 21.44 18.78
C THR A 669 15.80 20.34 19.53
N GLN A 670 16.34 20.67 20.71
CA GLN A 670 17.01 19.66 21.55
C GLN A 670 16.02 18.75 22.28
N PHE A 671 16.36 17.47 22.34
CA PHE A 671 15.68 16.41 23.09
C PHE A 671 16.60 15.92 24.23
N PRO A 672 16.75 16.67 25.34
CA PRO A 672 17.74 16.39 26.38
C PRO A 672 17.49 15.07 27.13
N SER A 673 16.27 14.57 27.12
CA SER A 673 15.85 13.34 27.82
C SER A 673 15.87 12.08 26.94
N LEU A 674 15.98 12.21 25.61
CA LEU A 674 15.76 11.10 24.68
C LEU A 674 16.93 10.12 24.70
N LYS A 675 16.69 8.93 25.25
CA LYS A 675 17.66 7.86 25.45
C LYS A 675 17.49 6.72 24.46
N CYS A 676 16.26 6.40 24.06
CA CYS A 676 15.97 5.29 23.16
C CYS A 676 15.23 5.76 21.91
N LEU A 677 15.73 5.39 20.72
CA LEU A 677 15.07 5.68 19.44
C LEU A 677 15.12 4.46 18.51
N ASN A 678 13.95 4.01 18.07
CA ASN A 678 13.81 2.93 17.10
C ASN A 678 13.24 3.42 15.77
N LEU A 679 14.09 3.39 14.73
CA LEU A 679 13.81 3.77 13.34
C LEU A 679 13.75 2.54 12.41
N THR A 680 13.61 1.31 12.93
CA THR A 680 13.69 0.07 12.14
C THR A 680 12.77 0.09 10.91
N ASP A 681 13.33 -0.16 9.73
CA ASP A 681 12.64 -0.17 8.43
C ASP A 681 11.84 1.12 8.17
N CYS A 682 12.42 2.25 8.55
CA CYS A 682 12.08 3.58 8.03
C CYS A 682 12.91 3.84 6.76
N SER A 683 12.65 3.05 5.73
CA SER A 683 13.47 2.90 4.52
C SER A 683 13.56 4.14 3.59
N PHE A 684 13.00 5.28 4.01
CA PHE A 684 13.06 6.60 3.32
C PHE A 684 13.90 7.65 4.09
N LEU A 685 14.61 7.27 5.15
CA LEU A 685 15.57 8.12 5.85
C LEU A 685 16.96 8.02 5.21
N THR A 686 17.60 9.16 4.98
CA THR A 686 18.98 9.26 4.48
C THR A 686 19.92 9.78 5.58
N ASP A 687 21.20 9.94 5.24
CA ASP A 687 22.22 10.54 6.11
C ASP A 687 21.78 11.89 6.71
N GLN A 688 20.90 12.64 6.03
CA GLN A 688 20.41 13.94 6.50
C GLN A 688 19.50 13.81 7.73
N ALA A 689 18.60 12.82 7.79
CA ALA A 689 17.82 12.52 9.00
C ALA A 689 18.71 12.21 10.19
N ILE A 690 19.78 11.44 9.96
CA ILE A 690 20.73 11.05 11.01
C ILE A 690 21.55 12.25 11.48
N SER A 691 21.98 13.14 10.57
CA SER A 691 22.64 14.39 10.95
C SER A 691 21.74 15.29 11.81
N HIS A 692 20.46 15.43 11.46
CA HIS A 692 19.50 16.20 12.25
C HIS A 692 19.21 15.56 13.62
N LEU A 693 19.07 14.22 13.65
CA LEU A 693 18.88 13.45 14.88
C LEU A 693 20.04 13.62 15.86
N VAL A 694 21.28 13.54 15.38
CA VAL A 694 22.48 13.64 16.20
C VAL A 694 22.62 15.04 16.81
N SER A 695 22.25 16.11 16.09
CA SER A 695 22.17 17.46 16.67
C SER A 695 21.03 17.63 17.69
N ALA A 696 19.94 16.88 17.53
CA ALA A 696 18.76 16.96 18.40
C ALA A 696 18.94 16.21 19.73
N ALA A 697 19.47 14.99 19.68
CA ALA A 697 19.49 14.04 20.79
C ALA A 697 20.90 13.52 21.11
N PRO A 698 21.84 14.37 21.58
CA PRO A 698 23.22 13.97 21.90
C PRO A 698 23.35 13.05 23.13
N GLN A 699 22.28 12.87 23.91
CA GLN A 699 22.22 11.98 25.08
C GLN A 699 21.64 10.59 24.75
N LEU A 700 21.53 10.23 23.47
CA LEU A 700 20.96 8.97 23.03
C LEU A 700 21.85 7.77 23.45
N GLU A 701 21.24 6.79 24.12
CA GLU A 701 21.89 5.58 24.65
C GLU A 701 21.65 4.38 23.73
N ASN A 702 20.44 4.23 23.18
CA ASN A 702 20.04 3.08 22.36
C ASN A 702 19.45 3.57 21.03
N LEU A 703 20.05 3.17 19.91
CA LEU A 703 19.60 3.52 18.56
C LEU A 703 19.42 2.27 17.70
N SER A 704 18.26 2.13 17.07
CA SER A 704 18.01 1.11 16.05
C SER A 704 17.73 1.75 14.69
N LEU A 705 18.60 1.46 13.72
CA LEU A 705 18.53 1.84 12.31
C LEU A 705 18.25 0.63 11.40
N SER A 706 17.98 -0.55 11.96
CA SER A 706 17.86 -1.82 11.23
C SER A 706 16.98 -1.71 9.97
N PHE A 707 17.41 -2.27 8.84
CA PHE A 707 16.74 -2.15 7.52
C PHE A 707 16.58 -0.73 6.94
N CYS A 708 17.25 0.31 7.45
CA CYS A 708 17.27 1.63 6.79
C CYS A 708 18.23 1.64 5.58
N CYS A 709 17.78 1.01 4.48
CA CYS A 709 18.60 0.74 3.30
C CYS A 709 19.08 1.96 2.50
N ALA A 710 18.57 3.17 2.78
CA ALA A 710 18.95 4.41 2.10
C ALA A 710 20.08 5.20 2.81
N LEU A 711 20.57 4.70 3.95
CA LEU A 711 21.73 5.26 4.67
C LEU A 711 23.07 4.87 4.02
N SER A 712 24.06 5.75 4.06
CA SER A 712 25.44 5.53 3.62
C SER A 712 26.42 5.47 4.80
N ASP A 713 27.70 5.22 4.52
CA ASP A 713 28.77 5.22 5.53
C ASP A 713 28.77 6.49 6.39
N ARG A 714 28.38 7.63 5.81
CA ARG A 714 28.28 8.94 6.47
C ARG A 714 27.25 8.98 7.59
N ALA A 715 26.16 8.21 7.50
CA ALA A 715 25.18 8.14 8.58
C ALA A 715 25.81 7.56 9.85
N ILE A 716 26.59 6.48 9.70
CA ILE A 716 27.29 5.81 10.81
C ILE A 716 28.47 6.65 11.31
N GLU A 717 29.20 7.33 10.42
CA GLU A 717 30.21 8.33 10.79
C GLU A 717 29.58 9.50 11.58
N GLY A 718 28.36 9.93 11.27
CA GLY A 718 27.64 10.96 12.02
C GLY A 718 27.37 10.58 13.48
N LEU A 719 27.18 9.29 13.78
CA LEU A 719 26.92 8.78 15.14
C LEU A 719 28.12 8.94 16.08
N ILE A 720 29.32 9.27 15.58
CA ILE A 720 30.53 9.57 16.38
C ILE A 720 30.28 10.66 17.45
N SER A 721 29.31 11.55 17.24
CA SER A 721 28.99 12.62 18.20
C SER A 721 28.10 12.17 19.38
N LEU A 722 27.60 10.93 19.38
CA LEU A 722 26.73 10.40 20.43
C LEU A 722 27.57 9.78 21.57
N SER A 723 28.01 10.61 22.52
CA SER A 723 28.94 10.22 23.59
C SER A 723 28.42 9.20 24.62
N ASN A 724 27.16 8.80 24.53
CA ASN A 724 26.48 7.92 25.48
C ASN A 724 25.94 6.63 24.83
N LEU A 725 26.25 6.38 23.56
CA LEU A 725 25.65 5.31 22.76
C LEU A 725 26.12 3.90 23.23
N GLN A 726 25.27 3.27 24.03
CA GLN A 726 25.45 1.93 24.60
C GLN A 726 25.01 0.81 23.65
N GLU A 727 23.91 1.02 22.90
CA GLU A 727 23.35 0.02 22.00
C GLU A 727 23.11 0.58 20.59
N LEU A 728 23.72 -0.06 19.57
CA LEU A 728 23.49 0.25 18.16
C LEU A 728 23.06 -1.00 17.38
N ASP A 729 21.86 -0.94 16.80
CA ASP A 729 21.41 -1.91 15.80
C ASP A 729 21.41 -1.29 14.40
N ALA A 730 22.38 -1.70 13.59
CA ALA A 730 22.50 -1.35 12.18
C ALA A 730 22.37 -2.60 11.28
N SER A 731 21.62 -3.61 11.72
CA SER A 731 21.45 -4.86 10.98
C SER A 731 20.73 -4.65 9.65
N PHE A 732 21.19 -5.36 8.61
CA PHE A 732 20.73 -5.24 7.22
C PHE A 732 20.88 -3.84 6.59
N CYS A 733 21.60 -2.91 7.23
CA CYS A 733 21.92 -1.58 6.68
C CYS A 733 23.07 -1.65 5.67
N GLY A 734 22.89 -2.45 4.62
CA GLY A 734 23.97 -2.93 3.74
C GLY A 734 24.78 -1.84 3.02
N ALA A 735 24.23 -0.64 2.81
CA ALA A 735 24.94 0.50 2.23
C ALA A 735 25.63 1.39 3.29
N ALA A 736 25.24 1.31 4.57
CA ALA A 736 25.75 2.16 5.65
C ALA A 736 26.88 1.54 6.48
N VAL A 737 26.89 0.21 6.57
CA VAL A 737 27.78 -0.54 7.48
C VAL A 737 28.92 -1.16 6.69
N SER A 738 30.13 -0.62 6.85
CA SER A 738 31.36 -1.10 6.23
C SER A 738 32.54 -1.13 7.20
N ASP A 739 33.64 -1.77 6.80
CA ASP A 739 34.91 -1.74 7.55
C ASP A 739 35.41 -0.33 7.85
N VAL A 740 35.06 0.66 7.03
CA VAL A 740 35.45 2.07 7.20
C VAL A 740 34.51 2.76 8.18
N SER A 741 33.20 2.67 7.99
CA SER A 741 32.23 3.39 8.83
C SER A 741 32.18 2.84 10.26
N ILE A 742 32.29 1.52 10.45
CA ILE A 742 32.42 0.92 11.78
C ILE A 742 33.76 1.30 12.42
N ARG A 743 34.89 1.29 11.69
CA ARG A 743 36.16 1.77 12.26
C ARG A 743 36.09 3.24 12.66
N ALA A 744 35.42 4.09 11.87
CA ALA A 744 35.26 5.51 12.19
C ALA A 744 34.46 5.70 13.48
N LEU A 745 33.32 5.01 13.60
CA LEU A 745 32.50 4.94 14.82
C LEU A 745 33.34 4.51 16.03
N LEU A 746 34.01 3.36 15.95
CA LEU A 746 34.76 2.74 17.05
C LEU A 746 36.05 3.49 17.45
N LYS A 747 36.58 4.37 16.58
CA LYS A 747 37.74 5.22 16.90
C LYS A 747 37.38 6.51 17.65
N SER A 748 36.11 6.74 17.95
CA SER A 748 35.68 7.85 18.80
C SER A 748 36.03 7.58 20.26
N ASN A 749 36.53 8.59 20.99
CA ASN A 749 36.75 8.54 22.45
C ASN A 749 35.42 8.56 23.25
N SER A 750 34.36 7.98 22.68
CA SER A 750 32.96 8.10 23.11
C SER A 750 32.31 6.75 23.41
N LEU A 751 32.98 5.64 23.06
CA LEU A 751 32.40 4.30 23.05
C LEU A 751 33.05 3.31 24.03
N GLU A 752 33.74 3.80 25.07
CA GLU A 752 33.99 2.99 26.29
C GLU A 752 32.67 2.53 26.95
N SER A 753 31.55 3.17 26.58
CA SER A 753 30.18 2.87 26.97
C SER A 753 29.47 1.82 26.08
N MET A 754 30.02 1.43 24.93
CA MET A 754 29.32 0.55 23.98
C MET A 754 29.18 -0.88 24.52
N ASN A 755 27.95 -1.29 24.80
CA ASN A 755 27.58 -2.58 25.37
C ASN A 755 27.01 -3.56 24.31
N SER A 756 26.34 -3.06 23.28
CA SER A 756 25.67 -3.90 22.28
C SER A 756 25.83 -3.36 20.85
N LEU A 757 26.36 -4.19 19.94
CA LEU A 757 26.53 -3.84 18.54
C LEU A 757 25.94 -4.94 17.64
N ASN A 758 24.86 -4.62 16.93
CA ASN A 758 24.22 -5.53 15.96
C ASN A 758 24.47 -5.08 14.52
N LEU A 759 25.32 -5.85 13.82
CA LEU A 759 25.70 -5.68 12.42
C LEU A 759 25.16 -6.82 11.54
N ARG A 760 24.19 -7.60 12.02
CA ARG A 760 23.67 -8.80 11.34
C ARG A 760 23.30 -8.53 9.88
N GLY A 761 23.72 -9.41 8.98
CA GLY A 761 23.38 -9.35 7.56
C GLY A 761 24.04 -8.20 6.78
N CYS A 762 24.99 -7.48 7.37
CA CYS A 762 25.73 -6.44 6.67
C CYS A 762 26.79 -7.06 5.73
N VAL A 763 26.75 -6.68 4.45
CA VAL A 763 27.51 -7.33 3.37
C VAL A 763 28.83 -6.65 3.01
N ARG A 764 29.08 -5.43 3.52
CA ARG A 764 30.30 -4.64 3.28
C ARG A 764 31.30 -4.69 4.45
N ILE A 765 31.11 -5.59 5.41
CA ILE A 765 32.06 -5.83 6.51
C ILE A 765 32.83 -7.13 6.31
N THR A 766 34.10 -7.12 6.68
CA THR A 766 35.05 -8.22 6.55
C THR A 766 35.83 -8.44 7.85
N ASP A 767 36.77 -9.39 7.84
CA ASP A 767 37.74 -9.61 8.92
C ASP A 767 38.53 -8.34 9.32
N ILE A 768 38.60 -7.34 8.43
CA ILE A 768 39.22 -6.03 8.69
C ILE A 768 38.42 -5.23 9.75
N CYS A 769 37.09 -5.34 9.76
CA CYS A 769 36.24 -4.76 10.82
C CYS A 769 36.47 -5.47 12.16
N ILE A 770 36.62 -6.79 12.16
CA ILE A 770 36.82 -7.59 13.37
C ILE A 770 38.05 -7.13 14.15
N ASN A 771 39.17 -6.83 13.48
CA ASN A 771 40.35 -6.30 14.14
C ASN A 771 40.05 -4.97 14.88
N SER A 772 39.28 -4.06 14.30
CA SER A 772 38.88 -2.81 14.98
C SER A 772 37.75 -2.95 16.00
N ILE A 773 37.04 -4.09 16.04
CA ILE A 773 36.18 -4.47 17.16
C ILE A 773 37.01 -5.06 18.31
N LEU A 774 38.08 -5.78 18.01
CA LEU A 774 39.02 -6.31 19.02
C LEU A 774 39.97 -5.24 19.60
N GLU A 775 40.08 -4.08 18.96
CA GLU A 775 40.69 -2.86 19.52
C GLU A 775 39.83 -2.24 20.66
N LEU A 776 38.57 -2.66 20.84
CA LEU A 776 37.71 -2.26 21.96
C LEU A 776 38.03 -3.03 23.26
N GLY A 777 37.51 -2.51 24.38
CA GLY A 777 37.47 -3.19 25.67
C GLY A 777 36.45 -4.33 25.73
N GLN A 778 35.74 -4.45 26.86
CA GLN A 778 34.69 -5.46 27.01
C GLN A 778 33.40 -5.02 26.32
N LEU A 779 32.88 -5.83 25.39
CA LEU A 779 31.61 -5.65 24.72
C LEU A 779 30.60 -6.70 25.22
N GLY A 780 29.42 -6.29 25.69
CA GLY A 780 28.41 -7.20 26.21
C GLY A 780 27.84 -8.13 25.13
N THR A 781 27.47 -7.58 23.98
CA THR A 781 26.88 -8.33 22.85
C THR A 781 27.43 -7.86 21.50
N LEU A 782 27.87 -8.81 20.67
CA LEU A 782 28.16 -8.58 19.25
C LEU A 782 27.31 -9.53 18.39
N ASN A 783 26.61 -8.98 17.39
CA ASN A 783 25.90 -9.76 16.39
C ASN A 783 26.44 -9.48 14.98
N ILE A 784 27.17 -10.47 14.45
CA ILE A 784 27.74 -10.52 13.09
C ILE A 784 27.20 -11.73 12.30
N SER A 785 26.06 -12.27 12.74
CA SER A 785 25.40 -13.39 12.05
C SER A 785 24.96 -12.98 10.64
N GLN A 786 24.97 -13.94 9.70
CA GLN A 786 24.59 -13.72 8.30
C GLN A 786 25.45 -12.70 7.51
N CYS A 787 26.58 -12.24 8.05
CA CYS A 787 27.54 -11.38 7.35
C CYS A 787 28.51 -12.24 6.53
N PRO A 788 28.47 -12.20 5.18
CA PRO A 788 29.20 -13.15 4.33
C PRO A 788 30.69 -12.84 4.17
N GLY A 789 31.12 -11.61 4.45
CA GLY A 789 32.53 -11.20 4.33
C GLY A 789 33.41 -11.57 5.52
N ILE A 790 32.86 -12.13 6.60
CA ILE A 790 33.59 -12.49 7.82
C ILE A 790 33.85 -14.00 7.84
N SER A 791 35.13 -14.38 7.90
CA SER A 791 35.60 -15.77 7.88
C SER A 791 35.27 -16.55 9.16
N LEU A 792 35.37 -17.88 9.09
CA LEU A 792 35.25 -18.74 10.26
C LEU A 792 36.39 -18.50 11.26
N ASP A 793 37.59 -18.22 10.74
CA ASP A 793 38.79 -17.97 11.56
C ASP A 793 38.65 -16.66 12.35
N ALA A 794 38.18 -15.58 11.72
CA ALA A 794 37.86 -14.33 12.43
C ALA A 794 36.79 -14.54 13.50
N LYS A 795 35.74 -15.33 13.21
CA LYS A 795 34.71 -15.70 14.21
C LYS A 795 35.25 -16.55 15.36
N GLN A 796 36.34 -17.28 15.15
CA GLN A 796 37.02 -18.05 16.20
C GLN A 796 37.91 -17.14 17.06
N ILE A 797 38.68 -16.23 16.44
CA ILE A 797 39.51 -15.23 17.15
C ILE A 797 38.66 -14.39 18.12
N ILE A 798 37.44 -14.01 17.73
CA ILE A 798 36.51 -13.26 18.62
C ILE A 798 36.09 -14.08 19.85
N LYS A 799 35.92 -15.40 19.72
CA LYS A 799 35.58 -16.27 20.85
C LYS A 799 36.77 -16.49 21.78
N GLU A 800 37.98 -16.54 21.22
CA GLU A 800 39.21 -16.77 21.96
C GLU A 800 39.75 -15.52 22.66
N SER A 801 39.39 -14.31 22.21
CA SER A 801 39.82 -13.06 22.86
C SER A 801 39.21 -12.86 24.25
N GLY A 802 38.02 -13.41 24.52
CA GLY A 802 37.29 -13.23 25.79
C GLY A 802 36.71 -11.83 26.02
N ASN A 803 36.93 -10.87 25.11
CA ASN A 803 36.44 -9.49 25.23
C ASN A 803 34.91 -9.38 25.02
N ILE A 804 34.26 -10.41 24.46
CA ILE A 804 32.83 -10.37 24.12
C ILE A 804 32.04 -11.41 24.91
N GLN A 805 31.05 -10.98 25.69
CA GLN A 805 30.27 -11.89 26.54
C GLN A 805 29.27 -12.73 25.74
N ASN A 806 28.55 -12.11 24.79
CA ASN A 806 27.57 -12.78 23.92
C ASN A 806 27.88 -12.54 22.43
N LEU A 807 28.42 -13.57 21.76
CA LEU A 807 28.66 -13.53 20.32
C LEU A 807 27.57 -14.28 19.54
N LEU A 808 26.90 -13.58 18.61
CA LEU A 808 25.98 -14.15 17.63
C LEU A 808 26.61 -14.04 16.23
N ALA A 809 27.06 -15.16 15.64
CA ALA A 809 27.90 -15.17 14.45
C ALA A 809 27.57 -16.30 13.46
#